data_AF-A0A7J9WLT0-F1
#
_entry.id   AF-A0A7J9WLT0-F1
#
_cell.length_a   1.000
_cell.length_b   1.000
_cell.length_c   1.000
_cell.angle_alpha   90.00
_cell.angle_beta   90.00
_cell.angle_gamma   90.00
#
_symmetry.space_group_name_H-M   'P 1'
#
loop_
_entity.id
_entity.type
_entity.pdbx_description
1 polymer ?
#
loop_
_entity_poly.entity_id
_entity_poly.type
_entity_poly.pdbx_seq_one_letter_code
_entity_poly.pdbx_strand_id
1 'polypeptide(L)'
;RNIASRVPWDVQAPSLPTFTTDGNNATTAISEVSFLTPDTVFKRPVSATRTYDFAWDNTWFESKCDPLVFDQPGGNDDDASTTNLFVMHNRMHDWSYYLGFTELNSNLQQSNFGNTGPDRETDPEVGNAQSGRRTFNGRDNANQITLQDGIPPITNQYLWQPLAGAFYGTCTDGAYDMAIVAHEYGHAISNRMIGGPNTGTGASQGQTESWSDLMFAEYFRGFGITAGEDANPFALAPYVTGDKEKGIRNYGMNDSPLNYSNLEYDGVGTTSPHADGEIWSAANFDLAEALNAKYDGGFPSGDARLQERCARGELAADACPGNRRWAQLMFDGFLLQPSGSTMIDSRDGMLAADVLRFDGANQIELWDVFARRGLGGTAFSTGAGDRSPTPGWSSPVADDEATVRFEAVDAGDGVPETMTVYTGVYEARISPTADTDPDTEVSDTVEFVPGTYEFIARADGFGGFRFTQTFEAGEERVVQVPMRRNVASLHNGATVTGDGINLDRLIDDTEATNWASLTSTGTATAGQGEGEQVDGRQVTVKLGDEPVDVVEVQVSAALRPAISGDPDSGGQSRFSALRSFDILACDATSGLDDCTGSAGYRTILRSADDAFPGIRPRPVAPDLTLRAFEVIPTEATHVRLRVRDNQCTGGPDYTGEANPVNDPVFSNPDCASEELTPDRAVLNPPRQQVRAAELQVFSQPAPEVGRT
;
A
#
# COMPACT_ATOMS: atom_id res chain seq x y z
N ARG A 1 -3.42 -31.32 -26.53
CA ARG A 1 -2.11 -30.66 -26.69
C ARG A 1 -2.27 -29.27 -26.10
N ASN A 2 -1.39 -28.85 -25.19
CA ASN A 2 -1.41 -27.49 -24.66
C ASN A 2 -1.04 -26.54 -25.81
N ILE A 3 -1.87 -25.54 -26.07
CA ILE A 3 -1.62 -24.60 -27.19
C ILE A 3 -0.76 -23.42 -26.77
N ALA A 4 -0.78 -23.08 -25.47
CA ALA A 4 0.10 -22.08 -24.89
C ALA A 4 1.55 -22.57 -24.95
N SER A 5 1.81 -23.77 -24.44
CA SER A 5 3.12 -24.43 -24.55
C SER A 5 3.10 -25.59 -25.55
N ARG A 6 3.44 -25.31 -26.82
CA ARG A 6 3.41 -26.31 -27.92
C ARG A 6 4.49 -27.38 -27.80
N VAL A 7 5.53 -27.10 -27.03
CA VAL A 7 6.59 -28.03 -26.60
C VAL A 7 6.64 -28.07 -25.07
N PRO A 8 7.16 -29.13 -24.44
CA PRO A 8 7.43 -29.14 -23.00
C PRO A 8 8.27 -27.93 -22.57
N TRP A 9 8.10 -27.47 -21.34
CA TRP A 9 8.75 -26.24 -20.86
C TRP A 9 10.28 -26.29 -20.94
N ASP A 10 10.93 -27.44 -20.75
CA ASP A 10 12.39 -27.64 -20.88
C ASP A 10 12.86 -27.93 -22.33
N VAL A 11 12.15 -27.40 -23.33
CA VAL A 11 12.49 -27.58 -24.75
C VAL A 11 12.50 -26.23 -25.43
N GLN A 12 13.60 -25.89 -26.09
CA GLN A 12 13.66 -24.77 -27.04
C GLN A 12 13.20 -25.26 -28.41
N ALA A 13 12.11 -24.72 -28.96
CA ALA A 13 11.63 -25.12 -30.28
C ALA A 13 12.62 -24.69 -31.41
N PRO A 14 12.76 -25.48 -32.50
CA PRO A 14 12.18 -26.80 -32.78
C PRO A 14 13.05 -27.97 -32.27
N SER A 15 13.92 -27.71 -31.29
CA SER A 15 15.03 -28.58 -30.89
C SER A 15 14.64 -29.69 -29.89
N LEU A 16 15.66 -30.43 -29.44
CA LEU A 16 15.55 -31.46 -28.39
C LEU A 16 15.46 -30.83 -26.99
N PRO A 17 15.07 -31.60 -25.95
CA PRO A 17 15.09 -31.13 -24.57
C PRO A 17 16.43 -30.53 -24.17
N THR A 18 16.38 -29.45 -23.39
CA THR A 18 17.56 -28.77 -22.83
C THR A 18 18.09 -29.49 -21.59
N PHE A 19 17.26 -30.34 -20.96
CA PHE A 19 17.57 -31.08 -19.72
C PHE A 19 17.87 -30.15 -18.53
N THR A 20 17.44 -28.89 -18.60
CA THR A 20 17.68 -27.85 -17.59
C THR A 20 16.50 -26.85 -17.59
N THR A 21 16.58 -25.81 -16.76
CA THR A 21 15.60 -24.70 -16.67
C THR A 21 15.76 -23.70 -17.82
N ASP A 22 15.69 -24.21 -19.05
CA ASP A 22 15.85 -23.45 -20.29
C ASP A 22 14.85 -23.98 -21.34
N GLY A 23 14.05 -23.09 -21.90
CA GLY A 23 12.79 -23.42 -22.53
C GLY A 23 12.32 -22.43 -23.57
N ASN A 24 11.17 -22.72 -24.18
CA ASN A 24 10.56 -21.80 -25.12
C ASN A 24 10.02 -20.53 -24.45
N ASN A 25 9.43 -20.63 -23.26
CA ASN A 25 8.73 -19.49 -22.65
C ASN A 25 9.59 -18.77 -21.60
N ALA A 26 10.56 -19.47 -21.02
CA ALA A 26 11.41 -18.94 -19.97
C ALA A 26 12.79 -19.58 -20.01
N THR A 27 13.77 -18.87 -19.46
CA THR A 27 15.11 -19.35 -19.13
C THR A 27 15.48 -18.84 -17.75
N THR A 28 15.79 -19.74 -16.83
CA THR A 28 16.03 -19.36 -15.42
C THR A 28 17.37 -19.89 -14.94
N ALA A 29 18.11 -19.06 -14.21
CA ALA A 29 19.41 -19.39 -13.59
C ALA A 29 19.59 -18.63 -12.27
N ILE A 30 20.55 -19.06 -11.45
CA ILE A 30 21.04 -18.25 -10.33
C ILE A 30 21.78 -17.02 -10.88
N SER A 31 21.57 -15.86 -10.25
CA SER A 31 22.36 -14.65 -10.48
C SER A 31 23.04 -14.21 -9.17
N GLU A 32 24.35 -14.37 -9.05
CA GLU A 32 25.05 -14.14 -7.78
C GLU A 32 25.45 -12.68 -7.55
N VAL A 33 25.91 -12.01 -8.61
CA VAL A 33 26.59 -10.72 -8.50
C VAL A 33 25.72 -9.60 -9.04
N SER A 34 25.08 -9.80 -10.18
CA SER A 34 24.18 -8.79 -10.73
C SER A 34 22.79 -8.91 -10.11
N PHE A 35 22.30 -7.82 -9.50
CA PHE A 35 20.94 -7.72 -8.97
C PHE A 35 19.90 -7.29 -10.02
N LEU A 36 20.36 -6.79 -11.19
CA LEU A 36 19.49 -6.17 -12.20
C LEU A 36 19.47 -6.93 -13.52
N THR A 37 20.63 -7.40 -13.97
CA THR A 37 20.79 -8.14 -15.24
C THR A 37 21.24 -9.59 -14.99
N PRO A 38 21.11 -10.50 -15.96
CA PRO A 38 21.63 -11.86 -15.81
C PRO A 38 23.16 -11.87 -15.67
N ASP A 39 23.67 -12.78 -14.83
CA ASP A 39 25.10 -13.02 -14.73
C ASP A 39 25.68 -13.58 -16.05
N THR A 40 26.99 -13.37 -16.25
CA THR A 40 27.71 -13.88 -17.43
C THR A 40 27.96 -15.39 -17.38
N VAL A 41 27.83 -16.00 -16.20
CA VAL A 41 27.99 -17.44 -15.98
C VAL A 41 26.68 -17.98 -15.41
N PHE A 42 25.93 -18.71 -16.24
CA PHE A 42 24.64 -19.27 -15.83
C PHE A 42 24.82 -20.57 -15.04
N LYS A 43 24.32 -20.59 -13.80
CA LYS A 43 24.19 -21.80 -13.00
C LYS A 43 22.74 -22.28 -13.04
N ARG A 44 22.53 -23.49 -13.54
CA ARG A 44 21.21 -24.12 -13.67
C ARG A 44 21.25 -25.58 -13.21
N PRO A 45 20.15 -26.10 -12.63
CA PRO A 45 20.01 -27.53 -12.39
C PRO A 45 20.02 -28.32 -13.70
N VAL A 46 20.62 -29.51 -13.71
CA VAL A 46 20.63 -30.39 -14.89
C VAL A 46 20.06 -31.76 -14.52
N SER A 47 19.12 -32.27 -15.32
CA SER A 47 18.49 -33.58 -15.13
C SER A 47 18.38 -34.35 -16.44
N ALA A 48 19.22 -35.37 -16.62
CA ALA A 48 19.21 -36.22 -17.83
C ALA A 48 17.90 -37.01 -17.99
N THR A 49 17.18 -37.28 -16.90
CA THR A 49 15.87 -37.95 -16.90
C THR A 49 14.71 -36.97 -17.00
N ARG A 50 14.97 -35.66 -16.99
CA ARG A 50 13.95 -34.58 -16.97
C ARG A 50 13.04 -34.69 -15.74
N THR A 51 13.64 -35.13 -14.64
CA THR A 51 13.03 -35.16 -13.30
C THR A 51 13.69 -34.05 -12.50
N TYR A 52 12.96 -32.97 -12.25
CA TYR A 52 13.43 -31.78 -11.54
C TYR A 52 12.91 -31.80 -10.10
N ASP A 53 13.36 -32.80 -9.35
CA ASP A 53 13.01 -33.02 -7.94
C ASP A 53 14.28 -32.84 -7.12
N PHE A 54 14.41 -31.66 -6.52
CA PHE A 54 15.59 -31.22 -5.78
C PHE A 54 15.24 -31.05 -4.30
N ALA A 55 16.21 -31.29 -3.43
CA ALA A 55 16.04 -31.07 -2.00
C ALA A 55 15.74 -29.59 -1.73
N TRP A 56 14.85 -29.35 -0.77
CA TRP A 56 14.56 -28.03 -0.22
C TRP A 56 14.79 -28.11 1.29
N ASP A 57 15.93 -27.60 1.72
CA ASP A 57 16.39 -27.61 3.11
C ASP A 57 16.03 -26.30 3.83
N ASN A 58 15.44 -25.33 3.12
CA ASN A 58 15.09 -24.00 3.61
C ASN A 58 16.31 -23.27 4.21
N THR A 59 17.44 -23.38 3.50
CA THR A 59 18.78 -23.08 4.00
C THR A 59 18.93 -21.64 4.48
N TRP A 60 18.35 -20.68 3.77
CA TRP A 60 18.40 -19.25 4.12
C TRP A 60 17.72 -18.97 5.47
N PHE A 61 16.56 -19.58 5.69
CA PHE A 61 15.80 -19.44 6.93
C PHE A 61 16.53 -20.11 8.10
N GLU A 62 16.93 -21.37 7.93
CA GLU A 62 17.58 -22.17 8.99
C GLU A 62 18.94 -21.61 9.40
N SER A 63 19.68 -21.04 8.43
CA SER A 63 20.95 -20.36 8.70
C SER A 63 20.80 -18.95 9.28
N LYS A 64 19.56 -18.44 9.35
CA LYS A 64 19.22 -17.07 9.76
C LYS A 64 19.90 -16.02 8.87
N CYS A 65 19.72 -16.16 7.56
CA CYS A 65 20.28 -15.25 6.56
C CYS A 65 21.82 -15.23 6.53
N ASP A 66 22.50 -16.36 6.78
CA ASP A 66 23.97 -16.42 6.73
C ASP A 66 24.46 -16.58 5.28
N PRO A 67 25.16 -15.60 4.66
CA PRO A 67 25.64 -15.71 3.29
C PRO A 67 26.73 -16.77 3.09
N LEU A 68 27.32 -17.33 4.16
CA LEU A 68 28.26 -18.45 4.06
C LEU A 68 27.62 -19.71 3.45
N VAL A 69 26.29 -19.80 3.44
CA VAL A 69 25.57 -20.90 2.79
C VAL A 69 25.77 -20.93 1.27
N PHE A 70 26.03 -19.80 0.62
CA PHE A 70 26.22 -19.73 -0.84
C PHE A 70 27.48 -20.49 -1.31
N ASP A 71 28.43 -20.73 -0.41
CA ASP A 71 29.68 -21.43 -0.70
C ASP A 71 29.62 -22.93 -0.32
N GLN A 72 28.51 -23.39 0.25
CA GLN A 72 28.30 -24.80 0.60
C GLN A 72 27.80 -25.62 -0.61
N PRO A 73 27.99 -26.96 -0.61
CA PRO A 73 27.37 -27.82 -1.62
C PRO A 73 25.85 -27.66 -1.63
N GLY A 74 25.27 -27.38 -2.80
CA GLY A 74 23.83 -27.08 -2.96
C GLY A 74 23.48 -25.61 -2.81
N GLY A 75 24.42 -24.79 -2.30
CA GLY A 75 24.22 -23.36 -2.09
C GLY A 75 23.05 -23.07 -1.13
N ASN A 76 22.26 -22.07 -1.46
CA ASN A 76 21.02 -21.76 -0.76
C ASN A 76 19.83 -22.41 -1.48
N ASP A 77 19.77 -23.74 -1.50
CA ASP A 77 18.75 -24.47 -2.26
C ASP A 77 18.73 -24.06 -3.76
N ASP A 78 19.92 -23.85 -4.37
CA ASP A 78 20.09 -23.21 -5.68
C ASP A 78 19.26 -23.88 -6.79
N ASP A 79 19.29 -25.21 -6.83
CA ASP A 79 18.58 -26.01 -7.83
C ASP A 79 17.06 -25.96 -7.63
N ALA A 80 16.57 -26.01 -6.38
CA ALA A 80 15.15 -25.94 -6.06
C ALA A 80 14.59 -24.54 -6.33
N SER A 81 15.32 -23.49 -5.95
CA SER A 81 14.96 -22.08 -6.17
C SER A 81 14.84 -21.76 -7.67
N THR A 82 15.87 -22.14 -8.44
CA THR A 82 15.90 -21.95 -9.89
C THR A 82 14.78 -22.72 -10.58
N THR A 83 14.52 -23.96 -10.15
CA THR A 83 13.44 -24.79 -10.71
C THR A 83 12.07 -24.20 -10.40
N ASN A 84 11.84 -23.74 -9.16
CA ASN A 84 10.56 -23.17 -8.77
C ASN A 84 10.23 -21.91 -9.59
N LEU A 85 11.19 -20.98 -9.71
CA LEU A 85 11.02 -19.77 -10.52
C LEU A 85 10.74 -20.11 -12.00
N PHE A 86 11.48 -21.06 -12.57
CA PHE A 86 11.25 -21.53 -13.94
C PHE A 86 9.85 -22.10 -14.16
N VAL A 87 9.37 -22.94 -13.23
CA VAL A 87 8.02 -23.51 -13.28
C VAL A 87 6.98 -22.39 -13.21
N MET A 88 7.17 -21.41 -12.32
CA MET A 88 6.21 -20.34 -12.12
C MET A 88 6.10 -19.41 -13.33
N HIS A 89 7.21 -19.02 -13.96
CA HIS A 89 7.15 -18.25 -15.22
C HIS A 89 6.38 -19.01 -16.31
N ASN A 90 6.62 -20.32 -16.45
CA ASN A 90 5.91 -21.12 -17.43
C ASN A 90 4.40 -21.29 -17.10
N ARG A 91 4.04 -21.34 -15.81
CA ARG A 91 2.63 -21.38 -15.40
C ARG A 91 1.92 -20.04 -15.66
N MET A 92 2.58 -18.91 -15.40
CA MET A 92 2.04 -17.57 -15.70
C MET A 92 1.91 -17.35 -17.21
N HIS A 93 2.90 -17.79 -17.99
CA HIS A 93 2.81 -17.83 -19.45
C HIS A 93 1.57 -18.58 -19.92
N ASP A 94 1.38 -19.82 -19.46
CA ASP A 94 0.26 -20.66 -19.91
C ASP A 94 -1.10 -20.09 -19.47
N TRP A 95 -1.21 -19.59 -18.24
CA TRP A 95 -2.44 -18.97 -17.74
C TRP A 95 -2.83 -17.71 -18.52
N SER A 96 -1.89 -16.79 -18.69
CA SER A 96 -2.12 -15.52 -19.41
C SER A 96 -2.37 -15.72 -20.90
N TYR A 97 -1.83 -16.79 -21.52
CA TYR A 97 -2.15 -17.16 -22.91
C TYR A 97 -3.65 -17.34 -23.13
N TYR A 98 -4.33 -18.00 -22.19
CA TYR A 98 -5.79 -18.22 -22.25
C TYR A 98 -6.62 -16.98 -21.88
N LEU A 99 -5.98 -15.90 -21.45
CA LEU A 99 -6.58 -14.59 -21.27
C LEU A 99 -6.33 -13.65 -22.46
N GLY A 100 -5.45 -14.04 -23.39
CA GLY A 100 -5.18 -13.30 -24.61
C GLY A 100 -3.74 -12.83 -24.78
N PHE A 101 -2.85 -13.10 -23.81
CA PHE A 101 -1.42 -12.82 -23.95
C PHE A 101 -0.74 -13.89 -24.82
N THR A 102 -0.92 -13.75 -26.13
CA THR A 102 -0.46 -14.68 -27.16
C THR A 102 0.66 -14.07 -27.98
N GLU A 103 1.22 -14.82 -28.94
CA GLU A 103 2.29 -14.31 -29.81
C GLU A 103 1.86 -13.05 -30.57
N LEU A 104 0.59 -12.96 -30.99
CA LEU A 104 0.05 -11.77 -31.67
C LEU A 104 -0.01 -10.55 -30.74
N ASN A 105 -0.20 -10.80 -29.45
CA ASN A 105 -0.26 -9.79 -28.39
C ASN A 105 1.04 -9.75 -27.57
N SER A 106 2.16 -10.13 -28.20
CA SER A 106 3.52 -9.92 -27.70
C SER A 106 3.85 -10.60 -26.38
N ASN A 107 3.42 -11.86 -26.28
CA ASN A 107 3.86 -12.76 -25.22
C ASN A 107 5.34 -13.11 -25.30
N LEU A 108 5.83 -13.84 -24.30
CA LEU A 108 7.26 -14.05 -24.07
C LEU A 108 7.69 -15.43 -24.56
N GLN A 109 8.27 -15.51 -25.77
CA GLN A 109 8.61 -16.79 -26.37
C GLN A 109 9.88 -16.75 -27.24
N GLN A 110 10.73 -17.76 -27.07
CA GLN A 110 11.90 -18.01 -27.91
C GLN A 110 11.53 -18.27 -29.37
N SER A 111 10.46 -19.03 -29.60
CA SER A 111 9.86 -19.21 -30.92
C SER A 111 8.36 -18.99 -30.88
N ASN A 112 7.84 -18.29 -31.89
CA ASN A 112 6.42 -18.06 -32.09
C ASN A 112 5.79 -19.05 -33.06
N PHE A 113 6.53 -20.09 -33.47
CA PHE A 113 6.06 -21.15 -34.37
C PHE A 113 5.49 -20.61 -35.70
N GLY A 114 6.00 -19.47 -36.16
CA GLY A 114 5.54 -18.79 -37.37
C GLY A 114 4.21 -18.02 -37.22
N ASN A 115 3.70 -17.83 -36.01
CA ASN A 115 2.49 -17.03 -35.76
C ASN A 115 2.75 -15.52 -35.96
N THR A 116 4.00 -15.09 -35.86
CA THR A 116 4.46 -13.69 -36.04
C THR A 116 5.74 -13.62 -36.87
N GLY A 117 6.23 -12.41 -37.12
CA GLY A 117 7.52 -12.18 -37.77
C GLY A 117 8.71 -12.52 -36.87
N PRO A 118 9.89 -12.85 -37.43
CA PRO A 118 11.08 -13.22 -36.64
C PRO A 118 11.59 -12.14 -35.69
N ASP A 119 11.20 -10.88 -35.90
CA ASP A 119 11.51 -9.72 -35.06
C ASP A 119 10.67 -9.64 -33.77
N ARG A 120 9.69 -10.54 -33.61
CA ARG A 120 8.77 -10.58 -32.47
C ARG A 120 8.88 -11.88 -31.66
N GLU A 121 9.91 -12.68 -31.91
CA GLU A 121 10.26 -13.86 -31.11
C GLU A 121 11.67 -13.68 -30.53
N THR A 122 12.21 -14.70 -29.88
CA THR A 122 13.52 -14.66 -29.18
C THR A 122 13.51 -13.88 -27.86
N ASP A 123 12.34 -13.77 -27.23
CA ASP A 123 12.15 -13.04 -25.98
C ASP A 123 11.51 -13.88 -24.86
N PRO A 124 12.04 -15.09 -24.55
CA PRO A 124 11.58 -15.83 -23.38
C PRO A 124 11.84 -15.02 -22.09
N GLU A 125 11.03 -15.25 -21.07
CA GLU A 125 11.24 -14.64 -19.74
C GLU A 125 12.58 -15.08 -19.13
N VAL A 126 13.45 -14.12 -18.84
CA VAL A 126 14.73 -14.40 -18.17
C VAL A 126 14.57 -14.28 -16.66
N GLY A 127 14.54 -15.43 -15.98
CA GLY A 127 14.45 -15.47 -14.52
C GLY A 127 15.82 -15.54 -13.84
N ASN A 128 16.12 -14.55 -13.00
CA ASN A 128 17.28 -14.55 -12.12
C ASN A 128 16.83 -14.92 -10.69
N ALA A 129 17.05 -16.17 -10.31
CA ALA A 129 16.84 -16.62 -8.95
C ALA A 129 17.95 -16.10 -8.03
N GLN A 130 17.56 -15.68 -6.82
CA GLN A 130 18.47 -15.13 -5.80
C GLN A 130 19.36 -14.00 -6.33
N SER A 131 18.75 -13.12 -7.14
CA SER A 131 19.47 -12.13 -7.93
C SER A 131 20.28 -11.18 -7.06
N GLY A 132 21.56 -11.07 -7.35
CA GLY A 132 22.49 -10.26 -6.58
C GLY A 132 22.68 -10.73 -5.15
N ARG A 133 22.50 -12.04 -4.84
CA ARG A 133 22.58 -12.57 -3.46
C ARG A 133 23.86 -12.20 -2.70
N ARG A 134 24.98 -11.93 -3.40
CA ARG A 134 26.26 -11.49 -2.81
C ARG A 134 26.41 -9.97 -2.70
N THR A 135 25.37 -9.21 -3.03
CA THR A 135 25.36 -7.74 -3.05
C THR A 135 24.27 -7.18 -2.16
N PHE A 136 24.45 -5.93 -1.75
CA PHE A 136 23.50 -5.22 -0.91
C PHE A 136 22.15 -4.98 -1.61
N ASN A 137 22.16 -4.64 -2.91
CA ASN A 137 20.96 -4.27 -3.65
C ASN A 137 20.06 -5.47 -4.03
N GLY A 138 20.52 -6.71 -3.83
CA GLY A 138 19.76 -7.94 -4.05
C GLY A 138 19.05 -8.44 -2.78
N ARG A 139 18.34 -7.54 -2.08
CA ARG A 139 17.56 -7.85 -0.86
C ARG A 139 16.19 -7.17 -0.84
N ASP A 140 15.24 -7.82 -0.18
CA ASP A 140 13.93 -7.27 0.21
C ASP A 140 13.14 -6.60 -0.91
N ASN A 141 13.20 -7.20 -2.09
CA ASN A 141 12.45 -6.72 -3.25
C ASN A 141 12.38 -7.81 -4.34
N ALA A 142 11.76 -7.46 -5.45
CA ALA A 142 11.94 -8.09 -6.75
C ALA A 142 11.82 -6.99 -7.82
N ASN A 143 12.03 -7.32 -9.09
CA ASN A 143 11.64 -6.43 -10.19
C ASN A 143 11.50 -7.16 -11.50
N GLN A 144 10.79 -6.50 -12.41
CA GLN A 144 10.65 -6.86 -13.81
C GLN A 144 11.18 -5.77 -14.75
N ILE A 145 12.03 -6.17 -15.68
CA ILE A 145 12.44 -5.35 -16.83
C ILE A 145 11.77 -5.92 -18.08
N THR A 146 10.69 -5.31 -18.55
CA THR A 146 9.87 -5.91 -19.63
C THR A 146 10.50 -5.83 -21.02
N LEU A 147 11.18 -4.72 -21.34
CA LEU A 147 11.72 -4.41 -22.68
C LEU A 147 10.68 -4.56 -23.82
N GLN A 148 11.09 -4.21 -25.03
CA GLN A 148 10.27 -4.30 -26.23
C GLN A 148 10.03 -5.75 -26.66
N ASP A 149 8.96 -5.98 -27.42
CA ASP A 149 8.69 -7.27 -28.08
C ASP A 149 9.89 -7.72 -28.93
N GLY A 150 10.23 -9.01 -28.85
CA GLY A 150 11.43 -9.57 -29.47
C GLY A 150 12.74 -9.33 -28.69
N ILE A 151 12.70 -8.68 -27.52
CA ILE A 151 13.83 -8.57 -26.59
C ILE A 151 13.45 -9.26 -25.27
N PRO A 152 14.25 -10.23 -24.77
CA PRO A 152 13.94 -10.96 -23.54
C PRO A 152 13.72 -10.03 -22.35
N PRO A 153 12.56 -10.09 -21.67
CA PRO A 153 12.40 -9.46 -20.37
C PRO A 153 13.22 -10.16 -19.29
N ILE A 154 13.43 -9.47 -18.16
CA ILE A 154 14.24 -9.96 -17.04
C ILE A 154 13.46 -9.80 -15.73
N THR A 155 13.11 -10.91 -15.09
CA THR A 155 12.65 -10.98 -13.70
C THR A 155 13.83 -11.20 -12.77
N ASN A 156 13.92 -10.42 -11.70
CA ASN A 156 14.88 -10.61 -10.61
C ASN A 156 14.16 -10.94 -9.30
N GLN A 157 14.41 -12.12 -8.73
CA GLN A 157 13.88 -12.51 -7.42
C GLN A 157 14.98 -12.41 -6.37
N TYR A 158 14.76 -11.63 -5.30
CA TYR A 158 15.77 -11.44 -4.25
C TYR A 158 15.56 -12.34 -3.03
N LEU A 159 16.62 -12.41 -2.22
CA LEU A 159 16.52 -12.94 -0.87
C LEU A 159 15.92 -11.87 0.05
N TRP A 160 15.13 -12.29 1.02
CA TRP A 160 14.49 -11.43 2.01
C TRP A 160 15.13 -11.65 3.37
N GLN A 161 15.21 -10.59 4.17
CA GLN A 161 15.76 -10.59 5.51
C GLN A 161 15.38 -9.33 6.29
N PRO A 162 15.55 -9.30 7.62
CA PRO A 162 15.51 -8.05 8.37
C PRO A 162 16.55 -7.02 7.88
N LEU A 163 16.08 -5.82 7.50
CA LEU A 163 16.89 -4.65 7.21
C LEU A 163 16.58 -3.52 8.21
N ALA A 164 17.56 -3.24 9.07
CA ALA A 164 17.45 -2.29 10.17
C ALA A 164 16.92 -0.92 9.73
N GLY A 165 15.88 -0.44 10.42
CA GLY A 165 15.26 0.86 10.18
C GLY A 165 14.61 1.06 8.79
N ALA A 166 14.40 -0.03 8.03
CA ALA A 166 13.82 0.03 6.68
C ALA A 166 12.68 -0.98 6.48
N PHE A 167 12.98 -2.28 6.40
CA PHE A 167 12.00 -3.33 6.08
C PHE A 167 12.39 -4.62 6.80
N TYR A 168 11.49 -5.21 7.58
CA TYR A 168 11.76 -6.40 8.38
C TYR A 168 11.14 -7.65 7.77
N GLY A 169 11.69 -8.08 6.63
CA GLY A 169 11.34 -9.34 5.99
C GLY A 169 11.71 -10.56 6.85
N THR A 170 11.16 -11.71 6.52
CA THR A 170 11.61 -13.02 7.04
C THR A 170 12.81 -13.48 6.22
N CYS A 171 13.78 -14.18 6.83
CA CYS A 171 14.83 -14.91 6.11
C CYS A 171 14.23 -15.93 5.15
N THR A 172 13.92 -15.50 3.92
CA THR A 172 13.25 -16.31 2.89
C THR A 172 13.84 -16.03 1.51
N ASP A 173 13.75 -17.00 0.60
CA ASP A 173 14.07 -16.79 -0.81
C ASP A 173 12.79 -16.42 -1.57
N GLY A 174 12.77 -15.22 -2.17
CA GLY A 174 11.62 -14.68 -2.89
C GLY A 174 11.24 -15.52 -4.12
N ALA A 175 12.16 -16.33 -4.66
CA ALA A 175 11.85 -17.26 -5.74
C ALA A 175 10.83 -18.35 -5.34
N TYR A 176 10.56 -18.55 -4.05
CA TYR A 176 9.48 -19.42 -3.56
C TYR A 176 8.15 -18.69 -3.32
N ASP A 177 8.14 -17.36 -3.29
CA ASP A 177 6.91 -16.58 -3.15
C ASP A 177 6.20 -16.46 -4.50
N MET A 178 5.26 -17.38 -4.75
CA MET A 178 4.52 -17.40 -6.01
C MET A 178 3.72 -16.11 -6.27
N ALA A 179 3.36 -15.36 -5.22
CA ALA A 179 2.62 -14.11 -5.37
C ALA A 179 3.54 -13.01 -5.93
N ILE A 180 4.78 -12.92 -5.44
CA ILE A 180 5.81 -12.01 -6.00
C ILE A 180 6.15 -12.40 -7.44
N VAL A 181 6.37 -13.68 -7.73
CA VAL A 181 6.70 -14.12 -9.10
C VAL A 181 5.57 -13.79 -10.09
N ALA A 182 4.32 -13.99 -9.69
CA ALA A 182 3.16 -13.61 -10.50
C ALA A 182 3.03 -12.09 -10.67
N HIS A 183 3.33 -11.32 -9.61
CA HIS A 183 3.38 -9.85 -9.67
C HIS A 183 4.42 -9.37 -10.69
N GLU A 184 5.67 -9.83 -10.62
CA GLU A 184 6.71 -9.41 -11.58
C GLU A 184 6.38 -9.82 -13.01
N TYR A 185 5.82 -11.03 -13.21
CA TYR A 185 5.36 -11.43 -14.54
C TYR A 185 4.18 -10.57 -15.03
N GLY A 186 3.33 -10.08 -14.12
CA GLY A 186 2.25 -9.14 -14.40
C GLY A 186 2.73 -7.79 -14.95
N HIS A 187 3.90 -7.31 -14.51
CA HIS A 187 4.57 -6.14 -15.10
C HIS A 187 4.92 -6.41 -16.56
N ALA A 188 5.39 -7.62 -16.88
CA ALA A 188 5.69 -8.02 -18.25
C ALA A 188 4.44 -7.98 -19.14
N ILE A 189 3.36 -8.58 -18.67
CA ILE A 189 2.08 -8.63 -19.39
C ILE A 189 1.55 -7.22 -19.65
N SER A 190 1.40 -6.41 -18.59
CA SER A 190 0.79 -5.09 -18.69
C SER A 190 1.62 -4.14 -19.57
N ASN A 191 2.95 -4.14 -19.46
CA ASN A 191 3.82 -3.30 -20.29
C ASN A 191 3.90 -3.75 -21.76
N ARG A 192 3.69 -5.04 -22.07
CA ARG A 192 3.60 -5.50 -23.47
C ARG A 192 2.25 -5.21 -24.12
N MET A 193 1.16 -5.26 -23.34
CA MET A 193 -0.20 -5.13 -23.88
C MET A 193 -0.69 -3.67 -23.93
N ILE A 194 -0.50 -2.89 -22.87
CA ILE A 194 -0.99 -1.50 -22.79
C ILE A 194 -0.10 -0.56 -23.61
N GLY A 195 -0.70 0.31 -24.42
CA GLY A 195 0.05 1.20 -25.32
C GLY A 195 0.82 0.48 -26.43
N GLY A 196 0.61 -0.84 -26.56
CA GLY A 196 1.27 -1.72 -27.50
C GLY A 196 2.69 -2.14 -27.09
N PRO A 197 3.28 -3.08 -27.84
CA PRO A 197 4.45 -3.87 -27.41
C PRO A 197 5.74 -3.14 -27.11
N ASN A 198 5.88 -1.90 -27.60
CA ASN A 198 7.15 -1.18 -27.62
C ASN A 198 7.15 0.10 -26.79
N THR A 199 5.98 0.52 -26.31
CA THR A 199 5.80 1.80 -25.63
C THR A 199 5.77 1.64 -24.12
N GLY A 200 5.17 0.54 -23.63
CA GLY A 200 4.94 0.34 -22.20
C GLY A 200 3.73 1.09 -21.66
N THR A 201 3.36 0.80 -20.42
CA THR A 201 2.18 1.38 -19.77
C THR A 201 2.28 2.90 -19.67
N GLY A 202 3.44 3.44 -19.26
CA GLY A 202 3.65 4.87 -19.01
C GLY A 202 2.75 5.47 -17.92
N ALA A 203 1.94 4.65 -17.26
CA ALA A 203 0.98 5.06 -16.24
C ALA A 203 1.70 5.35 -14.92
N SER A 204 1.35 6.46 -14.27
CA SER A 204 2.03 6.90 -13.05
C SER A 204 1.14 6.98 -11.81
N GLN A 205 -0.16 6.70 -11.93
CA GLN A 205 -1.11 6.65 -10.80
C GLN A 205 -1.14 5.26 -10.11
N GLY A 206 -0.16 4.39 -10.36
CA GLY A 206 -0.01 3.11 -9.66
C GLY A 206 -0.76 1.91 -10.26
N GLN A 207 -1.51 2.08 -11.35
CA GLN A 207 -2.30 0.98 -11.93
C GLN A 207 -1.44 -0.18 -12.41
N THR A 208 -0.22 0.08 -12.89
CA THR A 208 0.70 -0.98 -13.33
C THR A 208 1.09 -1.91 -12.18
N GLU A 209 1.35 -1.36 -10.99
CA GLU A 209 1.59 -2.16 -9.76
C GLU A 209 0.34 -2.97 -9.38
N SER A 210 -0.84 -2.34 -9.49
CA SER A 210 -2.11 -2.99 -9.18
C SER A 210 -2.47 -4.12 -10.14
N TRP A 211 -2.23 -3.96 -11.45
CA TRP A 211 -2.49 -5.01 -12.43
C TRP A 211 -1.71 -6.29 -12.11
N SER A 212 -0.48 -6.13 -11.67
CA SER A 212 0.37 -7.23 -11.21
C SER A 212 -0.19 -7.92 -9.95
N ASP A 213 -0.64 -7.15 -8.95
CA ASP A 213 -1.32 -7.68 -7.75
C ASP A 213 -2.59 -8.46 -8.09
N LEU A 214 -3.42 -7.88 -8.96
CA LEU A 214 -4.69 -8.44 -9.41
C LEU A 214 -4.51 -9.75 -10.20
N MET A 215 -3.44 -9.85 -11.02
CA MET A 215 -3.10 -11.09 -11.72
C MET A 215 -2.66 -12.19 -10.76
N PHE A 216 -1.86 -11.85 -9.73
CA PHE A 216 -1.54 -12.79 -8.65
C PHE A 216 -2.82 -13.32 -8.00
N ALA A 217 -3.69 -12.43 -7.55
CA ALA A 217 -4.90 -12.77 -6.81
C ALA A 217 -5.81 -13.69 -7.61
N GLU A 218 -6.05 -13.39 -8.89
CA GLU A 218 -6.88 -14.22 -9.76
C GLU A 218 -6.23 -15.56 -10.09
N TYR A 219 -4.90 -15.59 -10.31
CA TYR A 219 -4.20 -16.84 -10.54
C TYR A 219 -4.33 -17.79 -9.33
N PHE A 220 -4.13 -17.27 -8.11
CA PHE A 220 -4.26 -18.06 -6.89
C PHE A 220 -5.69 -18.55 -6.69
N ARG A 221 -6.67 -17.65 -6.84
CA ARG A 221 -8.10 -17.97 -6.75
C ARG A 221 -8.49 -19.04 -7.77
N GLY A 222 -8.09 -18.88 -9.03
CA GLY A 222 -8.43 -19.77 -10.13
C GLY A 222 -7.86 -21.18 -9.98
N PHE A 223 -6.65 -21.31 -9.42
CA PHE A 223 -6.01 -22.61 -9.19
C PHE A 223 -6.17 -23.16 -7.76
N GLY A 224 -6.92 -22.46 -6.89
CA GLY A 224 -7.10 -22.86 -5.49
C GLY A 224 -5.80 -22.89 -4.69
N ILE A 225 -4.87 -21.97 -4.98
CA ILE A 225 -3.58 -21.85 -4.29
C ILE A 225 -3.79 -20.96 -3.06
N THR A 226 -3.24 -21.38 -1.92
CA THR A 226 -3.22 -20.56 -0.70
C THR A 226 -1.98 -19.66 -0.67
N ALA A 227 -2.13 -18.44 -0.14
CA ALA A 227 -1.01 -17.54 0.16
C ALA A 227 -0.21 -17.98 1.40
N GLY A 228 -0.72 -18.94 2.16
CA GLY A 228 -0.11 -19.47 3.39
C GLY A 228 -1.16 -20.00 4.36
N GLU A 229 -0.73 -20.71 5.40
CA GLU A 229 -1.65 -21.13 6.47
C GLU A 229 -2.20 -19.90 7.20
N ASP A 230 -3.54 -19.81 7.31
CA ASP A 230 -4.28 -18.68 7.92
C ASP A 230 -3.96 -17.30 7.33
N ALA A 231 -3.36 -17.24 6.14
CA ALA A 231 -3.10 -15.98 5.46
C ALA A 231 -4.35 -15.53 4.69
N ASN A 232 -4.57 -14.22 4.66
CA ASN A 232 -5.50 -13.60 3.74
C ASN A 232 -5.11 -14.00 2.30
N PRO A 233 -5.99 -14.66 1.52
CA PRO A 233 -5.69 -15.10 0.16
C PRO A 233 -5.45 -13.95 -0.83
N PHE A 234 -5.76 -12.71 -0.44
CA PHE A 234 -5.56 -11.49 -1.22
C PHE A 234 -4.46 -10.59 -0.66
N ALA A 235 -3.71 -11.06 0.36
CA ALA A 235 -2.49 -10.39 0.81
C ALA A 235 -1.33 -10.76 -0.12
N LEU A 236 -0.60 -9.75 -0.60
CA LEU A 236 0.60 -9.96 -1.42
C LEU A 236 1.79 -10.31 -0.53
N ALA A 237 2.41 -11.45 -0.82
CA ALA A 237 3.69 -11.87 -0.25
C ALA A 237 3.75 -12.07 1.29
N PRO A 238 2.74 -12.68 1.94
CA PRO A 238 2.78 -12.93 3.39
C PRO A 238 3.94 -13.87 3.80
N TYR A 239 4.44 -14.70 2.88
CA TYR A 239 5.57 -15.60 3.12
C TYR A 239 6.86 -14.84 3.43
N VAL A 240 7.18 -13.80 2.66
CA VAL A 240 8.41 -13.01 2.88
C VAL A 240 8.25 -11.92 3.94
N THR A 241 7.03 -11.42 4.18
CA THR A 241 6.82 -10.33 5.16
C THR A 241 6.52 -10.84 6.57
N GLY A 242 5.88 -12.00 6.67
CA GLY A 242 5.31 -12.52 7.91
C GLY A 242 3.98 -11.87 8.32
N ASP A 243 3.51 -10.85 7.60
CA ASP A 243 2.20 -10.25 7.78
C ASP A 243 1.16 -11.06 6.98
N LYS A 244 0.33 -11.80 7.70
CA LYS A 244 -0.70 -12.68 7.12
C LYS A 244 -1.96 -11.94 6.67
N GLU A 245 -2.18 -10.71 7.11
CA GLU A 245 -3.41 -9.95 6.86
C GLU A 245 -3.28 -9.05 5.64
N LYS A 246 -2.19 -8.29 5.57
CA LYS A 246 -1.94 -7.27 4.54
C LYS A 246 -0.76 -7.63 3.62
N GLY A 247 0.12 -8.51 4.06
CA GLY A 247 1.33 -8.86 3.31
C GLY A 247 2.31 -7.69 3.25
N ILE A 248 2.66 -7.21 2.06
CA ILE A 248 3.58 -6.07 1.86
C ILE A 248 2.87 -4.71 1.65
N ARG A 249 1.56 -4.74 1.39
CA ARG A 249 0.72 -3.56 1.10
C ARG A 249 0.21 -2.89 2.38
N ASN A 250 -0.41 -1.71 2.27
CA ASN A 250 -1.05 -1.06 3.42
C ASN A 250 -2.35 -1.77 3.83
N TYR A 251 -3.04 -2.39 2.88
CA TYR A 251 -4.29 -3.12 3.06
C TYR A 251 -4.27 -4.46 2.30
N GLY A 252 -5.03 -5.44 2.80
CA GLY A 252 -5.42 -6.59 1.97
C GLY A 252 -6.41 -6.13 0.91
N MET A 253 -6.35 -6.65 -0.33
CA MET A 253 -7.18 -6.12 -1.42
C MET A 253 -8.69 -6.24 -1.14
N ASN A 254 -9.09 -7.25 -0.36
CA ASN A 254 -10.46 -7.53 0.04
C ASN A 254 -10.95 -6.74 1.27
N ASP A 255 -10.06 -5.99 1.92
CA ASP A 255 -10.35 -5.19 3.11
C ASP A 255 -9.60 -3.86 3.04
N SER A 256 -9.94 -3.08 2.01
CA SER A 256 -9.34 -1.79 1.72
C SER A 256 -10.43 -0.71 1.64
N PRO A 257 -10.35 0.38 2.43
CA PRO A 257 -11.27 1.51 2.38
C PRO A 257 -10.93 2.49 1.24
N LEU A 258 -9.87 2.21 0.48
CA LEU A 258 -9.33 3.15 -0.50
C LEU A 258 -10.29 3.38 -1.67
N ASN A 259 -10.31 4.63 -2.12
CA ASN A 259 -11.09 5.11 -3.25
C ASN A 259 -10.26 6.14 -4.03
N TYR A 260 -10.77 6.60 -5.17
CA TYR A 260 -10.01 7.44 -6.09
C TYR A 260 -9.54 8.77 -5.53
N SER A 261 -10.23 9.28 -4.50
CA SER A 261 -9.78 10.49 -3.81
C SER A 261 -8.42 10.31 -3.11
N ASN A 262 -8.04 9.07 -2.80
CA ASN A 262 -6.90 8.76 -1.94
C ASN A 262 -5.53 8.73 -2.64
N LEU A 263 -5.37 9.22 -3.88
CA LEU A 263 -4.02 9.36 -4.45
C LEU A 263 -3.12 10.16 -3.49
N GLU A 264 -1.87 9.71 -3.30
CA GLU A 264 -0.88 10.26 -2.37
C GLU A 264 -1.10 10.02 -0.86
N TYR A 265 -2.07 9.19 -0.46
CA TYR A 265 -2.35 8.93 0.97
C TYR A 265 -1.14 8.38 1.75
N ASP A 266 -0.19 7.70 1.10
CA ASP A 266 0.98 7.06 1.72
C ASP A 266 2.34 7.52 1.14
N GLY A 267 2.45 8.80 0.77
CA GLY A 267 3.69 9.41 0.26
C GLY A 267 4.72 9.81 1.34
N VAL A 268 5.38 8.87 2.03
CA VAL A 268 6.54 9.18 2.89
C VAL A 268 7.83 9.34 2.05
N GLY A 269 8.08 10.56 1.58
CA GLY A 269 9.33 10.96 0.91
C GLY A 269 9.25 11.11 -0.62
N THR A 270 8.50 10.25 -1.30
CA THR A 270 8.10 10.39 -2.72
C THR A 270 6.74 9.74 -2.93
N THR A 271 6.00 10.17 -3.96
CA THR A 271 4.82 9.44 -4.46
C THR A 271 5.13 7.96 -4.64
N SER A 272 4.28 7.09 -4.12
CA SER A 272 4.47 5.63 -4.18
C SER A 272 3.44 5.02 -5.12
N PRO A 273 3.82 4.60 -6.34
CA PRO A 273 2.90 3.90 -7.25
C PRO A 273 2.36 2.61 -6.63
N HIS A 274 3.08 2.00 -5.69
CA HIS A 274 2.62 0.81 -4.97
C HIS A 274 1.42 1.12 -4.06
N ALA A 275 1.45 2.25 -3.35
CA ALA A 275 0.35 2.62 -2.46
C ALA A 275 -0.84 3.12 -3.27
N ASP A 276 -0.62 4.02 -4.23
CA ASP A 276 -1.67 4.50 -5.13
C ASP A 276 -2.32 3.34 -5.91
N GLY A 277 -1.56 2.29 -6.25
CA GLY A 277 -2.07 1.07 -6.87
C GLY A 277 -3.10 0.32 -6.01
N GLU A 278 -3.04 0.41 -4.68
CA GLU A 278 -4.00 -0.26 -3.79
C GLU A 278 -5.43 0.28 -3.96
N ILE A 279 -5.59 1.53 -4.42
CA ILE A 279 -6.89 2.10 -4.80
C ILE A 279 -7.50 1.31 -5.95
N TRP A 280 -6.69 1.05 -6.98
CA TRP A 280 -7.12 0.32 -8.17
C TRP A 280 -7.35 -1.16 -7.88
N SER A 281 -6.55 -1.75 -6.98
CA SER A 281 -6.72 -3.14 -6.52
C SER A 281 -8.04 -3.29 -5.75
N ALA A 282 -8.37 -2.36 -4.86
CA ALA A 282 -9.62 -2.37 -4.11
C ALA A 282 -10.85 -2.25 -5.03
N ALA A 283 -10.81 -1.33 -6.00
CA ALA A 283 -11.89 -1.18 -6.97
C ALA A 283 -12.10 -2.45 -7.80
N ASN A 284 -11.01 -3.07 -8.28
CA ASN A 284 -11.10 -4.26 -9.10
C ASN A 284 -11.47 -5.53 -8.34
N PHE A 285 -11.07 -5.64 -7.07
CA PHE A 285 -11.57 -6.68 -6.20
C PHE A 285 -13.10 -6.62 -6.09
N ASP A 286 -13.65 -5.44 -5.82
CA ASP A 286 -15.10 -5.25 -5.75
C ASP A 286 -15.80 -5.53 -7.09
N LEU A 287 -15.17 -5.21 -8.23
CA LEU A 287 -15.71 -5.57 -9.54
C LEU A 287 -15.81 -7.08 -9.71
N ALA A 288 -14.74 -7.81 -9.35
CA ALA A 288 -14.74 -9.27 -9.42
C ALA A 288 -15.84 -9.88 -8.52
N GLU A 289 -16.04 -9.33 -7.32
CA GLU A 289 -17.08 -9.79 -6.40
C GLU A 289 -18.50 -9.42 -6.86
N ALA A 290 -18.70 -8.24 -7.45
CA ALA A 290 -19.98 -7.85 -8.03
C ALA A 290 -20.37 -8.77 -9.20
N LEU A 291 -19.40 -9.12 -10.07
CA LEU A 291 -19.65 -10.08 -11.13
C LEU A 291 -19.85 -11.51 -10.59
N ASN A 292 -19.13 -11.89 -9.53
CA ASN A 292 -19.38 -13.18 -8.87
C ASN A 292 -20.83 -13.24 -8.42
N ALA A 293 -21.29 -12.26 -7.65
CA ALA A 293 -22.67 -12.19 -7.16
C ALA A 293 -23.70 -12.28 -8.30
N LYS A 294 -23.45 -11.60 -9.43
CA LYS A 294 -24.32 -11.66 -10.61
C LYS A 294 -24.42 -13.05 -11.23
N TYR A 295 -23.29 -13.75 -11.39
CA TYR A 295 -23.22 -14.99 -12.16
C TYR A 295 -23.25 -16.27 -11.31
N ASP A 296 -23.19 -16.17 -9.98
CA ASP A 296 -23.02 -17.30 -9.05
C ASP A 296 -24.09 -18.38 -9.23
N GLY A 297 -25.34 -17.99 -9.48
CA GLY A 297 -26.45 -18.94 -9.65
C GLY A 297 -26.29 -19.91 -10.84
N GLY A 298 -25.50 -19.55 -11.85
CA GLY A 298 -25.19 -20.40 -13.00
C GLY A 298 -23.73 -20.89 -13.05
N PHE A 299 -22.81 -20.10 -12.49
CA PHE A 299 -21.38 -20.35 -12.48
C PHE A 299 -20.82 -20.08 -11.08
N PRO A 300 -21.04 -20.99 -10.12
CA PRO A 300 -20.72 -20.74 -8.72
C PRO A 300 -19.24 -20.44 -8.52
N SER A 301 -18.91 -19.31 -7.91
CA SER A 301 -17.51 -18.90 -7.68
C SER A 301 -16.80 -19.80 -6.67
N GLY A 302 -17.56 -20.46 -5.80
CA GLY A 302 -17.07 -21.46 -4.85
C GLY A 302 -16.81 -22.86 -5.43
N ASP A 303 -17.13 -23.13 -6.71
CA ASP A 303 -16.80 -24.41 -7.34
C ASP A 303 -15.32 -24.43 -7.78
N ALA A 304 -14.46 -25.00 -6.95
CA ALA A 304 -13.03 -25.11 -7.21
C ALA A 304 -12.69 -25.82 -8.53
N ARG A 305 -13.50 -26.81 -8.96
CA ARG A 305 -13.26 -27.51 -10.23
C ARG A 305 -13.63 -26.62 -11.41
N LEU A 306 -14.69 -25.84 -11.29
CA LEU A 306 -15.07 -24.86 -12.31
C LEU A 306 -13.99 -23.78 -12.44
N GLN A 307 -13.54 -23.20 -11.31
CA GLN A 307 -12.46 -22.22 -11.27
C GLN A 307 -11.19 -22.75 -11.97
N GLU A 308 -10.76 -23.97 -11.64
CA GLU A 308 -9.55 -24.54 -12.23
C GLU A 308 -9.68 -24.73 -13.75
N ARG A 309 -10.82 -25.23 -14.23
CA ARG A 309 -11.06 -25.41 -15.67
C ARG A 309 -11.07 -24.08 -16.42
N CYS A 310 -11.62 -23.04 -15.80
CA CYS A 310 -11.63 -21.68 -16.30
C CYS A 310 -10.22 -21.05 -16.33
N ALA A 311 -9.43 -21.26 -15.29
CA ALA A 311 -8.04 -20.82 -15.21
C ALA A 311 -7.12 -21.54 -16.22
N ARG A 312 -7.43 -22.81 -16.54
CA ARG A 312 -6.77 -23.60 -17.59
C ARG A 312 -7.22 -23.28 -19.02
N GLY A 313 -8.18 -22.36 -19.19
CA GLY A 313 -8.72 -22.01 -20.51
C GLY A 313 -9.53 -23.13 -21.18
N GLU A 314 -10.04 -24.10 -20.42
CA GLU A 314 -10.87 -25.19 -20.97
C GLU A 314 -12.31 -24.73 -21.30
N LEU A 315 -12.71 -23.59 -20.75
CA LEU A 315 -14.02 -22.98 -20.89
C LEU A 315 -13.87 -21.58 -21.45
N ALA A 316 -14.84 -21.16 -22.25
CA ALA A 316 -14.97 -19.77 -22.65
C ALA A 316 -15.34 -18.91 -21.43
N ALA A 317 -14.97 -17.63 -21.44
CA ALA A 317 -15.15 -16.73 -20.30
C ALA A 317 -16.63 -16.57 -19.88
N ASP A 318 -17.56 -16.62 -20.84
CA ASP A 318 -19.01 -16.58 -20.60
C ASP A 318 -19.59 -17.87 -20.00
N ALA A 319 -18.77 -18.91 -19.84
CA ALA A 319 -19.09 -20.15 -19.14
C ALA A 319 -18.35 -20.27 -17.79
N CYS A 320 -17.82 -19.16 -17.28
CA CYS A 320 -17.04 -19.09 -16.05
C CYS A 320 -17.67 -18.17 -14.98
N PRO A 321 -17.23 -18.32 -13.72
CA PRO A 321 -17.60 -17.41 -12.62
C PRO A 321 -17.23 -15.95 -12.91
N GLY A 322 -17.82 -15.05 -12.14
CA GLY A 322 -17.67 -13.60 -12.33
C GLY A 322 -16.23 -13.10 -12.28
N ASN A 323 -15.41 -13.61 -11.36
CA ASN A 323 -14.00 -13.25 -11.25
C ASN A 323 -13.23 -13.56 -12.54
N ARG A 324 -13.46 -14.72 -13.17
CA ARG A 324 -12.82 -15.05 -14.45
C ARG A 324 -13.30 -14.17 -15.60
N ARG A 325 -14.56 -13.72 -15.57
CA ARG A 325 -15.10 -12.76 -16.55
C ARG A 325 -14.45 -11.39 -16.37
N TRP A 326 -14.34 -10.91 -15.13
CA TRP A 326 -13.62 -9.68 -14.79
C TRP A 326 -12.15 -9.75 -15.25
N ALA A 327 -11.44 -10.86 -14.99
CA ALA A 327 -10.07 -11.04 -15.45
C ALA A 327 -9.96 -10.99 -16.98
N GLN A 328 -10.98 -11.49 -17.69
CA GLN A 328 -11.04 -11.35 -19.15
C GLN A 328 -11.22 -9.89 -19.59
N LEU A 329 -12.07 -9.12 -18.90
CA LEU A 329 -12.26 -7.70 -19.15
C LEU A 329 -10.99 -6.89 -18.90
N MET A 330 -10.21 -7.26 -17.87
CA MET A 330 -8.92 -6.66 -17.59
C MET A 330 -7.94 -6.85 -18.76
N PHE A 331 -7.75 -8.08 -19.23
CA PHE A 331 -6.83 -8.36 -20.35
C PHE A 331 -7.28 -7.75 -21.68
N ASP A 332 -8.58 -7.76 -21.96
CA ASP A 332 -9.14 -7.10 -23.13
C ASP A 332 -9.00 -5.59 -23.04
N GLY A 333 -9.23 -5.03 -21.84
CA GLY A 333 -9.07 -3.62 -21.54
C GLY A 333 -7.65 -3.13 -21.77
N PHE A 334 -6.63 -3.96 -21.50
CA PHE A 334 -5.23 -3.59 -21.79
C PHE A 334 -5.00 -3.24 -23.26
N LEU A 335 -5.66 -3.94 -24.19
CA LEU A 335 -5.54 -3.68 -25.62
C LEU A 335 -6.27 -2.40 -26.07
N LEU A 336 -7.10 -1.82 -25.20
CA LEU A 336 -7.91 -0.64 -25.46
C LEU A 336 -7.36 0.62 -24.76
N GLN A 337 -6.42 0.44 -23.83
CA GLN A 337 -5.83 1.53 -23.07
C GLN A 337 -4.64 2.17 -23.80
N PRO A 338 -4.51 3.51 -23.79
CA PRO A 338 -3.33 4.19 -24.29
C PRO A 338 -2.14 4.04 -23.33
N SER A 339 -0.93 4.35 -23.81
CA SER A 339 0.21 4.61 -22.90
C SER A 339 -0.01 5.93 -22.16
N GLY A 340 0.46 6.02 -20.91
CA GLY A 340 0.22 7.15 -20.02
C GLY A 340 -1.23 7.23 -19.54
N SER A 341 -1.90 6.09 -19.33
CA SER A 341 -3.30 6.02 -18.89
C SER A 341 -3.48 6.48 -17.43
N THR A 342 -4.59 7.19 -17.20
CA THR A 342 -5.16 7.46 -15.87
C THR A 342 -6.00 6.27 -15.40
N MET A 343 -6.41 6.23 -14.12
CA MET A 343 -7.36 5.21 -13.65
C MET A 343 -8.70 5.31 -14.39
N ILE A 344 -9.07 6.51 -14.84
CA ILE A 344 -10.27 6.77 -15.66
C ILE A 344 -10.12 6.15 -17.05
N ASP A 345 -8.96 6.29 -17.71
CA ASP A 345 -8.72 5.62 -19.00
C ASP A 345 -8.75 4.09 -18.85
N SER A 346 -8.19 3.58 -17.74
CA SER A 346 -8.24 2.14 -17.41
C SER A 346 -9.67 1.64 -17.21
N ARG A 347 -10.48 2.39 -16.46
CA ARG A 347 -11.92 2.14 -16.26
C ARG A 347 -12.65 2.07 -17.60
N ASP A 348 -12.46 3.08 -18.44
CA ASP A 348 -13.12 3.19 -19.74
C ASP A 348 -12.69 2.05 -20.68
N GLY A 349 -11.42 1.63 -20.61
CA GLY A 349 -10.94 0.44 -21.31
C GLY A 349 -11.66 -0.84 -20.89
N MET A 350 -11.91 -1.04 -19.59
CA MET A 350 -12.68 -2.20 -19.10
C MET A 350 -14.15 -2.16 -19.50
N LEU A 351 -14.78 -0.98 -19.44
CA LEU A 351 -16.17 -0.78 -19.88
C LEU A 351 -16.32 -1.06 -21.38
N ALA A 352 -15.37 -0.58 -22.20
CA ALA A 352 -15.33 -0.86 -23.62
C ALA A 352 -15.09 -2.35 -23.91
N ALA A 353 -14.22 -3.01 -23.15
CA ALA A 353 -14.01 -4.46 -23.25
C ALA A 353 -15.30 -5.24 -22.98
N ASP A 354 -16.12 -4.81 -22.02
CA ASP A 354 -17.40 -5.46 -21.73
C ASP A 354 -18.42 -5.30 -22.86
N VAL A 355 -18.48 -4.13 -23.49
CA VAL A 355 -19.29 -3.92 -24.70
C VAL A 355 -18.86 -4.85 -25.83
N LEU A 356 -17.55 -5.02 -26.04
CA LEU A 356 -17.03 -5.85 -27.13
C LEU A 356 -17.15 -7.36 -26.87
N ARG A 357 -16.96 -7.79 -25.62
CA ARG A 357 -16.89 -9.21 -25.25
C ARG A 357 -18.21 -9.80 -24.82
N PHE A 358 -18.98 -9.05 -24.04
CA PHE A 358 -20.21 -9.54 -23.41
C PHE A 358 -21.43 -8.69 -23.80
N ASP A 359 -21.37 -7.99 -24.94
CA ASP A 359 -22.45 -7.14 -25.45
C ASP A 359 -22.92 -6.06 -24.44
N GLY A 360 -22.03 -5.62 -23.54
CA GLY A 360 -22.35 -4.64 -22.51
C GLY A 360 -23.18 -5.22 -21.35
N ALA A 361 -23.21 -6.54 -21.19
CA ALA A 361 -24.05 -7.19 -20.19
C ALA A 361 -23.70 -6.78 -18.76
N ASN A 362 -22.50 -6.26 -18.47
CA ASN A 362 -22.03 -5.97 -17.11
C ASN A 362 -21.93 -4.48 -16.78
N GLN A 363 -22.39 -3.59 -17.66
CA GLN A 363 -22.21 -2.14 -17.49
C GLN A 363 -22.75 -1.61 -16.17
N ILE A 364 -23.89 -2.11 -15.68
CA ILE A 364 -24.50 -1.68 -14.41
C ILE A 364 -23.55 -2.01 -13.26
N GLU A 365 -23.13 -3.28 -13.14
CA GLU A 365 -22.28 -3.71 -12.03
C GLU A 365 -20.91 -3.03 -12.06
N LEU A 366 -20.34 -2.82 -13.27
CA LEU A 366 -19.06 -2.14 -13.41
C LEU A 366 -19.18 -0.67 -12.97
N TRP A 367 -20.15 0.06 -13.50
CA TRP A 367 -20.32 1.48 -13.15
C TRP A 367 -20.65 1.70 -11.68
N ASP A 368 -21.50 0.87 -11.09
CA ASP A 368 -21.89 1.02 -9.68
C ASP A 368 -20.72 0.79 -8.72
N VAL A 369 -19.83 -0.15 -9.03
CA VAL A 369 -18.61 -0.36 -8.24
C VAL A 369 -17.62 0.80 -8.46
N PHE A 370 -17.38 1.20 -9.70
CA PHE A 370 -16.50 2.34 -9.97
C PHE A 370 -17.00 3.61 -9.27
N ALA A 371 -18.30 3.91 -9.34
CA ALA A 371 -18.92 5.04 -8.65
C ALA A 371 -18.73 4.96 -7.12
N ARG A 372 -19.00 3.80 -6.49
CA ARG A 372 -18.74 3.60 -5.05
C ARG A 372 -17.28 3.79 -4.65
N ARG A 373 -16.34 3.61 -5.59
CA ARG A 373 -14.90 3.79 -5.38
C ARG A 373 -14.37 5.14 -5.89
N GLY A 374 -15.26 6.11 -6.14
CA GLY A 374 -14.88 7.47 -6.57
C GLY A 374 -14.44 7.58 -8.03
N LEU A 375 -14.61 6.53 -8.83
CA LEU A 375 -14.32 6.43 -10.26
C LEU A 375 -15.59 6.53 -11.13
N GLY A 376 -16.64 7.18 -10.62
CA GLY A 376 -17.94 7.34 -11.28
C GLY A 376 -17.91 8.29 -12.49
N GLY A 377 -19.08 8.54 -13.07
CA GLY A 377 -19.24 9.27 -14.33
C GLY A 377 -18.71 10.71 -14.32
N THR A 378 -18.64 11.33 -13.13
CA THR A 378 -18.13 12.69 -12.92
C THR A 378 -16.67 12.76 -12.48
N ALA A 379 -16.00 11.61 -12.30
CA ALA A 379 -14.59 11.58 -11.94
C ALA A 379 -13.73 12.23 -13.05
N PHE A 380 -12.72 13.00 -12.65
CA PHE A 380 -11.90 13.77 -13.57
C PHE A 380 -10.42 13.74 -13.19
N SER A 381 -9.57 13.70 -14.21
CA SER A 381 -8.12 13.82 -14.06
C SER A 381 -7.54 14.64 -15.20
N THR A 382 -6.52 15.43 -14.90
CA THR A 382 -5.77 16.22 -15.89
C THR A 382 -4.75 15.39 -16.68
N GLY A 383 -4.50 14.14 -16.29
CA GLY A 383 -3.61 13.19 -16.97
C GLY A 383 -2.89 12.27 -16.00
N ALA A 384 -2.04 11.34 -16.49
CA ALA A 384 -1.38 10.35 -15.63
C ALA A 384 -0.49 10.95 -14.52
N GLY A 385 0.02 12.16 -14.70
CA GLY A 385 0.80 12.88 -13.69
C GLY A 385 -0.03 13.58 -12.62
N ASP A 386 -1.36 13.56 -12.73
CA ASP A 386 -2.27 14.17 -11.78
C ASP A 386 -2.29 13.40 -10.45
N ARG A 387 -2.02 14.12 -9.36
CA ARG A 387 -1.94 13.61 -7.99
C ARG A 387 -3.07 14.12 -7.10
N SER A 388 -3.99 14.91 -7.65
CA SER A 388 -5.15 15.43 -6.93
C SER A 388 -6.39 15.42 -7.83
N PRO A 389 -6.80 14.24 -8.32
CA PRO A 389 -7.92 14.10 -9.23
C PRO A 389 -9.25 14.37 -8.53
N THR A 390 -10.27 14.73 -9.30
CA THR A 390 -11.62 14.89 -8.75
C THR A 390 -12.30 13.52 -8.68
N PRO A 391 -12.70 13.03 -7.50
CA PRO A 391 -13.50 11.80 -7.40
C PRO A 391 -14.93 12.04 -7.91
N GLY A 392 -15.56 10.99 -8.46
CA GLY A 392 -16.96 11.01 -8.87
C GLY A 392 -17.72 9.83 -8.29
N TRP A 393 -18.90 10.07 -7.72
CA TRP A 393 -19.66 9.06 -6.98
C TRP A 393 -20.99 8.67 -7.63
N SER A 394 -21.30 9.23 -8.80
CA SER A 394 -22.49 8.93 -9.59
C SER A 394 -22.21 7.93 -10.71
N SER A 395 -23.25 7.24 -11.18
CA SER A 395 -23.17 6.21 -12.21
C SER A 395 -23.98 6.66 -13.43
N PRO A 396 -23.40 6.75 -14.64
CA PRO A 396 -24.13 7.23 -15.83
C PRO A 396 -25.25 6.26 -16.29
N VAL A 397 -25.36 5.11 -15.63
CA VAL A 397 -26.40 4.10 -15.89
C VAL A 397 -27.34 3.90 -14.69
N ALA A 398 -27.13 4.63 -13.59
CA ALA A 398 -28.07 4.72 -12.49
C ALA A 398 -29.09 5.85 -12.75
N ASP A 399 -30.26 5.72 -12.13
CA ASP A 399 -31.33 6.74 -12.15
C ASP A 399 -31.89 6.99 -10.74
N ASP A 400 -31.15 6.56 -9.71
CA ASP A 400 -31.54 6.50 -8.31
C ASP A 400 -30.42 6.98 -7.36
N GLU A 401 -29.53 7.87 -7.82
CA GLU A 401 -28.53 8.49 -6.95
C GLU A 401 -29.15 9.31 -5.82
N ALA A 402 -28.50 9.25 -4.65
CA ALA A 402 -28.79 10.12 -3.52
C ALA A 402 -28.13 11.47 -3.73
N THR A 403 -28.88 12.56 -3.57
CA THR A 403 -28.34 13.93 -3.53
C THR A 403 -28.08 14.35 -2.10
N VAL A 404 -26.82 14.54 -1.74
CA VAL A 404 -26.37 14.74 -0.36
C VAL A 404 -25.70 16.10 -0.21
N ARG A 405 -26.21 16.94 0.69
CA ARG A 405 -25.56 18.19 1.10
C ARG A 405 -24.96 18.06 2.49
N PHE A 406 -23.71 18.48 2.67
CA PHE A 406 -23.04 18.49 3.97
C PHE A 406 -23.17 19.85 4.65
N GLU A 407 -23.40 19.83 5.97
CA GLU A 407 -23.49 21.03 6.79
C GLU A 407 -22.87 20.77 8.16
N ALA A 408 -21.97 21.65 8.59
CA ALA A 408 -21.49 21.64 9.96
C ALA A 408 -22.59 22.17 10.90
N VAL A 409 -22.83 21.48 12.02
CA VAL A 409 -23.79 21.90 13.04
C VAL A 409 -23.12 22.04 14.39
N ASP A 410 -23.72 22.86 15.26
CA ASP A 410 -23.18 23.14 16.59
C ASP A 410 -23.21 21.87 17.44
N ALA A 411 -22.02 21.43 17.85
CA ALA A 411 -21.85 20.32 18.78
C ALA A 411 -21.76 20.77 20.25
N GLY A 412 -21.97 22.05 20.53
CA GLY A 412 -22.02 22.62 21.88
C GLY A 412 -21.02 23.75 22.16
N ASP A 413 -20.12 24.08 21.21
CA ASP A 413 -19.07 25.09 21.36
C ASP A 413 -18.83 25.89 20.06
N GLY A 414 -19.85 26.02 19.21
CA GLY A 414 -19.82 26.80 17.97
C GLY A 414 -19.89 25.95 16.71
N VAL A 415 -19.88 26.63 15.56
CA VAL A 415 -19.93 26.02 14.22
C VAL A 415 -18.73 26.53 13.43
N PRO A 416 -17.97 25.68 12.72
CA PRO A 416 -16.91 26.15 11.85
C PRO A 416 -17.46 27.04 10.72
N GLU A 417 -16.65 28.02 10.30
CA GLU A 417 -17.00 28.88 9.15
C GLU A 417 -17.02 28.07 7.85
N THR A 418 -16.04 27.19 7.69
CA THR A 418 -15.91 26.28 6.55
C THR A 418 -15.51 24.88 7.02
N MET A 419 -15.88 23.86 6.26
CA MET A 419 -15.61 22.46 6.55
C MET A 419 -15.38 21.72 5.23
N THR A 420 -14.29 20.97 5.18
CA THR A 420 -13.98 20.08 4.06
C THR A 420 -14.33 18.65 4.46
N VAL A 421 -14.99 17.91 3.57
CA VAL A 421 -15.39 16.51 3.78
C VAL A 421 -14.65 15.62 2.79
N TYR A 422 -14.03 14.57 3.32
CA TYR A 422 -13.29 13.56 2.57
C TYR A 422 -13.98 12.20 2.71
N THR A 423 -13.99 11.40 1.65
CA THR A 423 -14.51 10.03 1.70
C THR A 423 -13.39 9.04 2.02
N GLY A 424 -13.63 8.19 3.01
CA GLY A 424 -12.71 7.19 3.52
C GLY A 424 -12.09 7.58 4.85
N VAL A 425 -10.87 7.10 5.09
CA VAL A 425 -10.19 7.16 6.40
C VAL A 425 -9.00 8.14 6.46
N TYR A 426 -8.80 8.91 5.39
CA TYR A 426 -7.74 9.91 5.28
C TYR A 426 -8.35 11.29 5.05
N GLU A 427 -7.65 12.35 5.45
CA GLU A 427 -7.98 13.75 5.11
C GLU A 427 -6.77 14.48 4.49
N ALA A 428 -5.56 14.11 4.88
CA ALA A 428 -4.34 14.72 4.36
C ALA A 428 -3.92 14.18 3.00
N ARG A 429 -3.56 15.10 2.09
CA ARG A 429 -2.95 14.84 0.76
C ARG A 429 -3.85 14.11 -0.22
N ILE A 430 -5.14 14.07 0.06
CA ILE A 430 -6.14 13.44 -0.78
C ILE A 430 -7.11 14.50 -1.30
N SER A 431 -7.92 14.14 -2.29
CA SER A 431 -8.87 15.08 -2.88
C SER A 431 -10.15 15.18 -2.07
N PRO A 432 -10.69 16.39 -1.83
CA PRO A 432 -11.93 16.55 -1.09
C PRO A 432 -13.11 15.98 -1.87
N THR A 433 -14.11 15.48 -1.15
CA THR A 433 -15.39 15.05 -1.70
C THR A 433 -16.39 16.18 -1.74
N ALA A 434 -16.47 16.96 -0.66
CA ALA A 434 -17.31 18.14 -0.56
C ALA A 434 -16.59 19.24 0.22
N ASP A 435 -16.94 20.50 0.00
CA ASP A 435 -16.43 21.63 0.76
C ASP A 435 -17.53 22.67 0.96
N THR A 436 -17.66 23.19 2.18
CA THR A 436 -18.65 24.23 2.49
C THR A 436 -18.14 25.64 2.24
N ASP A 437 -16.86 25.82 1.88
CA ASP A 437 -16.29 27.10 1.48
C ASP A 437 -16.77 27.48 0.06
N PRO A 438 -17.60 28.54 -0.09
CA PRO A 438 -18.10 28.98 -1.38
C PRO A 438 -17.01 29.54 -2.32
N ASP A 439 -15.80 29.79 -1.82
CA ASP A 439 -14.66 30.24 -2.63
C ASP A 439 -13.89 29.08 -3.28
N THR A 440 -14.23 27.82 -2.97
CA THR A 440 -13.65 26.64 -3.61
C THR A 440 -14.48 26.16 -4.82
N GLU A 441 -13.87 25.40 -5.73
CA GLU A 441 -14.58 24.77 -6.85
C GLU A 441 -15.35 23.49 -6.42
N VAL A 442 -15.17 23.05 -5.18
CA VAL A 442 -15.75 21.81 -4.65
C VAL A 442 -17.09 22.15 -4.02
N SER A 443 -18.16 21.49 -4.48
CA SER A 443 -19.52 21.71 -3.99
C SER A 443 -19.74 21.14 -2.60
N ASP A 444 -20.61 21.75 -1.80
CA ASP A 444 -21.11 21.18 -0.53
C ASP A 444 -22.16 20.07 -0.76
N THR A 445 -22.60 19.91 -2.01
CA THR A 445 -23.64 18.99 -2.46
C THR A 445 -23.06 18.02 -3.50
N VAL A 446 -23.23 16.71 -3.27
CA VAL A 446 -22.66 15.62 -4.05
C VAL A 446 -23.71 14.54 -4.31
N GLU A 447 -23.68 13.93 -5.49
CA GLU A 447 -24.51 12.77 -5.83
C GLU A 447 -23.75 11.47 -5.56
N PHE A 448 -24.38 10.52 -4.85
CA PHE A 448 -23.81 9.21 -4.55
C PHE A 448 -24.74 8.10 -5.07
N VAL A 449 -24.16 7.06 -5.68
CA VAL A 449 -24.89 5.79 -5.82
C VAL A 449 -25.22 5.21 -4.43
N PRO A 450 -26.33 4.45 -4.27
CA PRO A 450 -26.72 3.90 -2.98
C PRO A 450 -25.62 3.03 -2.35
N GLY A 451 -25.42 3.19 -1.04
CA GLY A 451 -24.35 2.48 -0.35
C GLY A 451 -23.97 3.09 0.99
N THR A 452 -23.03 2.44 1.66
CA THR A 452 -22.44 2.93 2.92
C THR A 452 -21.07 3.51 2.63
N TYR A 453 -20.84 4.72 3.14
CA TYR A 453 -19.62 5.50 2.95
C TYR A 453 -19.09 5.95 4.31
N GLU A 454 -17.77 5.86 4.48
CA GLU A 454 -17.06 6.46 5.59
C GLU A 454 -16.56 7.84 5.19
N PHE A 455 -16.51 8.77 6.13
CA PHE A 455 -16.09 10.14 5.90
C PHE A 455 -15.19 10.66 7.03
N ILE A 456 -14.33 11.60 6.68
CA ILE A 456 -13.67 12.51 7.61
C ILE A 456 -14.05 13.94 7.24
N ALA A 457 -14.62 14.68 8.19
CA ALA A 457 -14.75 16.13 8.09
C ALA A 457 -13.58 16.80 8.82
N ARG A 458 -13.04 17.87 8.24
CA ARG A 458 -11.99 18.68 8.86
C ARG A 458 -12.37 20.16 8.80
N ALA A 459 -12.11 20.89 9.88
CA ALA A 459 -12.28 22.34 9.91
C ALA A 459 -11.30 23.01 10.88
N ASP A 460 -10.83 24.21 10.52
CA ASP A 460 -9.97 25.04 11.34
C ASP A 460 -10.68 25.39 12.67
N GLY A 461 -10.04 25.09 13.80
CA GLY A 461 -10.59 25.28 15.14
C GLY A 461 -11.43 24.10 15.65
N PHE A 462 -11.67 23.07 14.84
CA PHE A 462 -12.53 21.94 15.21
C PHE A 462 -11.85 20.57 15.02
N GLY A 463 -10.75 20.51 14.27
CA GLY A 463 -10.01 19.28 14.05
C GLY A 463 -10.73 18.33 13.10
N GLY A 464 -10.56 17.03 13.33
CA GLY A 464 -11.08 15.96 12.49
C GLY A 464 -12.28 15.25 13.13
N PHE A 465 -13.30 14.93 12.34
CA PHE A 465 -14.46 14.19 12.78
C PHE A 465 -14.80 13.07 11.80
N ARG A 466 -14.75 11.82 12.29
CA ARG A 466 -15.08 10.63 11.50
C ARG A 466 -16.55 10.28 11.65
N PHE A 467 -17.20 9.90 10.56
CA PHE A 467 -18.58 9.44 10.58
C PHE A 467 -18.88 8.51 9.40
N THR A 468 -19.91 7.68 9.55
CA THR A 468 -20.41 6.79 8.50
C THR A 468 -21.82 7.20 8.12
N GLN A 469 -22.13 7.17 6.83
CA GLN A 469 -23.51 7.33 6.33
C GLN A 469 -23.86 6.20 5.37
N THR A 470 -25.10 5.74 5.46
CA THR A 470 -25.72 4.92 4.43
C THR A 470 -26.70 5.78 3.67
N PHE A 471 -26.56 5.76 2.34
CA PHE A 471 -27.44 6.46 1.42
C PHE A 471 -28.37 5.49 0.69
N GLU A 472 -29.65 5.85 0.64
CA GLU A 472 -30.71 5.08 -0.01
C GLU A 472 -31.00 5.61 -1.43
N ALA A 473 -31.57 4.75 -2.27
CA ALA A 473 -31.94 5.08 -3.64
C ALA A 473 -32.87 6.31 -3.75
N GLY A 474 -32.43 7.31 -4.52
CA GLY A 474 -33.16 8.53 -4.87
C GLY A 474 -33.43 9.48 -3.71
N GLU A 475 -32.72 9.34 -2.58
CA GLU A 475 -32.95 10.23 -1.44
C GLU A 475 -32.32 11.62 -1.63
N GLU A 476 -32.96 12.64 -1.07
CA GLU A 476 -32.36 13.96 -0.88
C GLU A 476 -32.07 14.13 0.61
N ARG A 477 -30.81 14.38 0.98
CA ARG A 477 -30.41 14.40 2.39
C ARG A 477 -29.46 15.54 2.70
N VAL A 478 -29.70 16.21 3.83
CA VAL A 478 -28.71 17.07 4.47
C VAL A 478 -28.03 16.27 5.58
N VAL A 479 -26.73 16.03 5.44
CA VAL A 479 -25.91 15.38 6.47
C VAL A 479 -25.38 16.46 7.41
N GLN A 480 -25.91 16.46 8.63
CA GLN A 480 -25.48 17.34 9.71
C GLN A 480 -24.25 16.75 10.40
N VAL A 481 -23.15 17.48 10.39
CA VAL A 481 -21.85 17.06 10.92
C VAL A 481 -21.56 17.83 12.22
N PRO A 482 -21.69 17.20 13.40
CA PRO A 482 -21.50 17.85 14.70
C PRO A 482 -20.00 17.99 15.04
N MET A 483 -19.34 18.97 14.44
CA MET A 483 -17.92 19.28 14.68
C MET A 483 -17.73 19.84 16.10
N ARG A 484 -16.88 19.22 16.91
CA ARG A 484 -16.53 19.71 18.26
C ARG A 484 -15.40 20.71 18.19
N ARG A 485 -15.44 21.74 19.01
CA ARG A 485 -14.34 22.71 19.10
C ARG A 485 -13.07 22.03 19.64
N ASN A 486 -11.98 22.12 18.88
CA ASN A 486 -10.65 21.70 19.33
C ASN A 486 -10.02 22.83 20.16
N VAL A 487 -10.04 22.72 21.48
CA VAL A 487 -9.51 23.78 22.37
C VAL A 487 -7.99 23.86 22.35
N ALA A 488 -7.29 22.88 21.76
CA ALA A 488 -5.86 22.94 21.51
C ALA A 488 -5.49 23.61 20.18
N SER A 489 -6.46 23.88 19.30
CA SER A 489 -6.20 24.45 17.98
C SER A 489 -5.60 25.86 18.04
N LEU A 490 -4.59 26.10 17.20
CA LEU A 490 -4.02 27.44 17.00
C LEU A 490 -5.06 28.44 16.45
N HIS A 491 -6.07 27.95 15.72
CA HIS A 491 -7.17 28.77 15.19
C HIS A 491 -8.12 29.25 16.29
N ASN A 492 -8.09 28.58 17.45
CA ASN A 492 -8.80 29.00 18.67
C ASN A 492 -7.94 29.84 19.63
N GLY A 493 -6.72 30.20 19.22
CA GLY A 493 -5.81 31.03 20.02
C GLY A 493 -4.94 30.24 21.02
N ALA A 494 -4.94 28.91 20.93
CA ALA A 494 -3.99 28.10 21.67
C ALA A 494 -2.55 28.41 21.23
N THR A 495 -1.59 28.23 22.15
CA THR A 495 -0.17 28.44 21.88
C THR A 495 0.64 27.25 22.34
N VAL A 496 1.79 27.01 21.71
CA VAL A 496 2.54 25.78 21.89
C VAL A 496 4.03 26.04 22.10
N THR A 497 4.63 25.27 23.01
CA THR A 497 6.06 25.33 23.39
C THR A 497 6.57 23.91 23.64
N GLY A 498 7.87 23.68 23.59
CA GLY A 498 8.45 22.38 23.92
C GLY A 498 9.66 22.05 23.07
N ASP A 499 9.96 20.76 22.97
CA ASP A 499 11.11 20.24 22.25
C ASP A 499 10.88 20.24 20.74
N GLY A 500 11.94 20.46 19.96
CA GLY A 500 11.93 20.28 18.50
C GLY A 500 11.58 21.53 17.70
N ILE A 501 10.98 21.31 16.55
CA ILE A 501 10.66 22.30 15.51
C ILE A 501 9.22 22.09 15.03
N ASN A 502 8.65 23.08 14.33
CA ASN A 502 7.28 23.00 13.81
C ASN A 502 6.23 22.72 14.91
N LEU A 503 6.40 23.33 16.09
CA LEU A 503 5.52 23.08 17.24
C LEU A 503 4.05 23.40 16.95
N ASP A 504 3.79 24.44 16.16
CA ASP A 504 2.46 24.86 15.70
C ASP A 504 1.78 23.80 14.82
N ARG A 505 2.56 22.99 14.10
CA ARG A 505 2.09 21.87 13.28
C ARG A 505 1.62 20.66 14.06
N LEU A 506 1.61 20.73 15.39
CA LEU A 506 0.95 19.72 16.23
C LEU A 506 -0.52 20.10 16.51
N ILE A 507 -0.92 21.34 16.23
CA ILE A 507 -2.22 21.90 16.64
C ILE A 507 -2.87 22.74 15.53
N ASP A 508 -2.57 22.43 14.27
CA ASP A 508 -3.08 23.13 13.08
C ASP A 508 -4.29 22.43 12.42
N ASP A 509 -4.91 21.49 13.14
CA ASP A 509 -6.13 20.77 12.76
C ASP A 509 -5.99 19.87 11.52
N THR A 510 -4.77 19.43 11.17
CA THR A 510 -4.51 18.61 9.98
C THR A 510 -3.39 17.58 10.14
N GLU A 511 -3.55 16.42 9.52
CA GLU A 511 -2.54 15.37 9.40
C GLU A 511 -1.53 15.65 8.26
N ALA A 512 -1.68 16.75 7.52
CA ALA A 512 -0.83 17.09 6.36
C ALA A 512 0.54 17.69 6.74
N THR A 513 0.68 18.12 7.99
CA THR A 513 1.87 18.77 8.55
C THR A 513 2.34 17.98 9.76
N ASN A 514 3.58 18.22 10.22
CA ASN A 514 4.12 17.52 11.38
C ASN A 514 4.92 18.45 12.28
N TRP A 515 4.72 18.29 13.59
CA TRP A 515 5.77 18.56 14.57
C TRP A 515 6.86 17.50 14.49
N ALA A 516 8.11 17.91 14.69
CA ALA A 516 9.25 17.00 14.72
C ALA A 516 10.22 17.36 15.84
N SER A 517 10.76 16.34 16.51
CA SER A 517 11.93 16.47 17.37
C SER A 517 13.09 15.69 16.76
N LEU A 518 14.14 16.42 16.36
CA LEU A 518 15.31 15.91 15.62
C LEU A 518 16.61 16.18 16.40
N THR A 519 17.63 15.33 16.24
CA THR A 519 18.89 15.45 17.00
C THR A 519 19.88 16.49 16.49
N SER A 520 19.74 17.00 15.26
CA SER A 520 20.77 17.86 14.64
C SER A 520 20.69 19.35 14.96
N THR A 521 19.62 19.85 15.61
CA THR A 521 19.39 21.30 15.76
C THR A 521 19.30 21.81 17.20
N GLY A 522 19.43 20.96 18.22
CA GLY A 522 19.73 21.40 19.59
C GLY A 522 18.96 22.64 20.07
N THR A 523 17.63 22.56 20.19
CA THR A 523 16.85 23.47 21.05
C THR A 523 16.47 22.75 22.34
N ALA A 524 17.48 22.17 22.99
CA ALA A 524 17.41 21.71 24.37
C ALA A 524 17.57 22.92 25.30
N THR A 525 16.46 23.49 25.78
CA THR A 525 16.50 24.35 26.97
C THR A 525 16.29 23.51 28.21
N ALA A 526 17.42 23.10 28.80
CA ALA A 526 17.65 22.67 30.18
C ALA A 526 16.45 22.07 30.95
N GLY A 527 16.41 20.73 31.04
CA GLY A 527 15.92 20.11 32.29
C GLY A 527 15.32 18.72 32.23
N GLN A 528 14.84 18.20 31.10
CA GLN A 528 14.14 16.90 31.07
C GLN A 528 14.35 16.14 29.76
N GLY A 529 14.90 14.92 29.83
CA GLY A 529 14.84 13.94 28.73
C GLY A 529 16.05 13.81 27.79
N GLU A 530 17.26 14.24 28.17
CA GLU A 530 18.44 13.99 27.33
C GLU A 530 18.91 12.54 27.42
N GLY A 531 18.46 11.69 26.49
CA GLY A 531 19.02 10.37 26.21
C GLY A 531 19.24 10.15 24.71
N GLU A 532 19.94 9.07 24.33
CA GLU A 532 20.10 8.63 22.93
C GLU A 532 18.77 8.26 22.22
N GLN A 533 17.61 8.46 22.88
CA GLN A 533 16.30 7.98 22.47
C GLN A 533 15.23 9.09 22.55
N VAL A 534 14.00 8.78 22.15
CA VAL A 534 12.88 9.74 22.09
C VAL A 534 12.08 9.90 23.39
N ASP A 535 12.24 8.98 24.34
CA ASP A 535 11.50 8.99 25.61
C ASP A 535 11.67 10.31 26.38
N GLY A 536 10.55 10.84 26.86
CA GLY A 536 10.50 12.08 27.65
C GLY A 536 10.43 13.37 26.84
N ARG A 537 10.62 13.34 25.52
CA ARG A 537 10.40 14.51 24.65
C ARG A 537 8.97 14.99 24.76
N GLN A 538 8.76 16.29 24.80
CA GLN A 538 7.45 16.83 25.16
C GLN A 538 7.10 18.14 24.45
N VAL A 539 5.80 18.29 24.19
CA VAL A 539 5.19 19.51 23.67
C VAL A 539 4.05 19.91 24.59
N THR A 540 4.03 21.18 25.00
CA THR A 540 3.05 21.78 25.89
C THR A 540 2.22 22.79 25.13
N VAL A 541 0.91 22.55 25.12
CA VAL A 541 -0.11 23.43 24.56
C VAL A 541 -0.79 24.19 25.70
N LYS A 542 -0.76 25.51 25.64
CA LYS A 542 -1.62 26.39 26.44
C LYS A 542 -2.95 26.54 25.72
N LEU A 543 -4.01 26.00 26.31
CA LEU A 543 -5.38 25.99 25.77
C LEU A 543 -6.05 27.37 25.84
N GLY A 544 -5.68 28.15 26.86
CA GLY A 544 -6.28 29.47 27.13
C GLY A 544 -5.83 30.01 28.48
N ASP A 545 -6.42 31.13 28.90
CA ASP A 545 -6.20 31.72 30.23
C ASP A 545 -7.15 31.14 31.29
N GLU A 546 -8.31 30.62 30.88
CA GLU A 546 -9.29 29.97 31.74
C GLU A 546 -9.18 28.44 31.60
N PRO A 547 -9.38 27.68 32.70
CA PRO A 547 -9.36 26.23 32.64
C PRO A 547 -10.55 25.68 31.85
N VAL A 548 -10.33 24.59 31.12
CA VAL A 548 -11.36 23.82 30.41
C VAL A 548 -11.34 22.36 30.86
N ASP A 549 -12.50 21.71 30.86
CA ASP A 549 -12.65 20.29 31.20
C ASP A 549 -12.11 19.39 30.09
N VAL A 550 -10.86 18.94 30.16
CA VAL A 550 -10.30 18.02 29.16
C VAL A 550 -10.89 16.62 29.36
N VAL A 551 -11.68 16.14 28.40
CA VAL A 551 -12.39 14.83 28.49
C VAL A 551 -11.97 13.82 27.44
N GLU A 552 -11.40 14.27 26.31
CA GLU A 552 -10.90 13.43 25.23
C GLU A 552 -9.74 14.13 24.53
N VAL A 553 -8.79 13.35 24.03
CA VAL A 553 -7.80 13.84 23.06
C VAL A 553 -7.84 12.99 21.80
N GLN A 554 -7.45 13.59 20.67
CA GLN A 554 -7.10 12.84 19.47
C GLN A 554 -5.65 13.10 19.13
N VAL A 555 -4.93 12.06 18.70
CA VAL A 555 -3.52 12.16 18.33
C VAL A 555 -3.30 11.47 16.99
N SER A 556 -2.50 12.08 16.12
CA SER A 556 -2.06 11.48 14.86
C SER A 556 -0.54 11.32 14.82
N ALA A 557 -0.10 10.17 14.32
CA ALA A 557 1.30 9.85 14.03
C ALA A 557 1.58 9.87 12.51
N ALA A 558 0.65 10.41 11.71
CA ALA A 558 0.77 10.44 10.26
C ALA A 558 2.05 11.16 9.85
N LEU A 559 2.66 10.65 8.78
CA LEU A 559 3.88 11.21 8.22
C LEU A 559 3.57 11.89 6.89
N ARG A 560 4.45 12.80 6.49
CA ARG A 560 4.31 13.60 5.28
C ARG A 560 5.48 13.42 4.30
N PRO A 561 5.30 13.77 3.01
CA PRO A 561 6.38 13.80 2.04
C PRO A 561 7.42 14.88 2.37
N ALA A 562 8.51 14.90 1.60
CA ALA A 562 9.47 15.99 1.64
C ALA A 562 8.80 17.31 1.23
N ILE A 563 8.94 18.36 2.04
CA ILE A 563 8.40 19.70 1.76
C ILE A 563 9.57 20.68 1.67
N SER A 564 9.73 21.29 0.50
CA SER A 564 10.78 22.28 0.28
C SER A 564 10.56 23.51 1.16
N GLY A 565 11.58 23.91 1.90
CA GLY A 565 11.54 25.08 2.80
C GLY A 565 10.95 24.80 4.19
N ASP A 566 10.39 23.61 4.43
CA ASP A 566 9.99 23.19 5.77
C ASP A 566 11.23 22.95 6.66
N PRO A 567 11.22 23.32 7.95
CA PRO A 567 12.31 23.02 8.88
C PRO A 567 12.71 21.53 8.97
N ASP A 568 11.77 20.61 8.72
CA ASP A 568 12.00 19.16 8.54
C ASP A 568 11.89 18.76 7.04
N SER A 569 12.59 19.47 6.15
CA SER A 569 12.40 19.38 4.68
C SER A 569 12.55 18.00 4.01
N GLY A 570 13.15 17.00 4.66
CA GLY A 570 13.44 15.69 4.08
C GLY A 570 12.23 14.75 4.02
N GLY A 571 12.41 13.62 3.33
CA GLY A 571 11.50 12.48 3.47
C GLY A 571 11.59 11.87 4.86
N GLN A 572 10.49 11.34 5.36
CA GLN A 572 10.39 10.88 6.74
C GLN A 572 10.41 9.35 6.83
N SER A 573 11.22 8.81 7.75
CA SER A 573 11.21 7.37 8.03
C SER A 573 9.96 6.98 8.80
N ARG A 574 9.30 5.90 8.38
CA ARG A 574 8.14 5.30 9.08
C ARG A 574 8.44 4.95 10.53
N PHE A 575 9.68 4.62 10.83
CA PHE A 575 10.14 4.27 12.17
C PHE A 575 10.25 5.49 13.11
N SER A 576 10.17 6.71 12.57
CA SER A 576 10.17 7.95 13.36
C SER A 576 8.78 8.42 13.77
N ALA A 577 7.71 7.79 13.29
CA ALA A 577 6.35 8.12 13.71
C ALA A 577 6.17 7.82 15.21
N LEU A 578 5.36 8.64 15.89
CA LEU A 578 4.96 8.40 17.27
C LEU A 578 4.33 7.00 17.40
N ARG A 579 4.63 6.30 18.50
CA ARG A 579 4.05 4.99 18.82
C ARG A 579 3.25 5.00 20.10
N SER A 580 3.83 5.55 21.16
CA SER A 580 3.19 5.61 22.48
C SER A 580 3.54 6.92 23.19
N PHE A 581 2.64 7.39 24.04
CA PHE A 581 2.74 8.70 24.69
C PHE A 581 1.95 8.75 26.01
N ASP A 582 2.24 9.77 26.81
CA ASP A 582 1.41 10.22 27.91
C ASP A 582 0.80 11.58 27.58
N ILE A 583 -0.42 11.82 28.09
CA ILE A 583 -0.99 13.17 28.18
C ILE A 583 -0.98 13.61 29.63
N LEU A 584 -0.41 14.78 29.87
CA LEU A 584 -0.39 15.43 31.15
C LEU A 584 -1.17 16.74 31.11
N ALA A 585 -1.76 17.14 32.22
CA ALA A 585 -2.52 18.36 32.34
C ALA A 585 -2.06 19.19 33.54
N CYS A 586 -2.14 20.52 33.40
CA CYS A 586 -1.83 21.49 34.45
C CYS A 586 -2.83 22.64 34.41
N ASP A 587 -3.16 23.17 35.60
CA ASP A 587 -4.02 24.34 35.77
C ASP A 587 -3.25 25.47 36.46
N ALA A 588 -2.84 26.47 35.68
CA ALA A 588 -2.12 27.65 36.14
C ALA A 588 -3.00 28.58 37.00
N THR A 589 -4.32 28.41 36.99
CA THR A 589 -5.25 29.22 37.79
C THR A 589 -5.48 28.66 39.20
N SER A 590 -5.17 27.39 39.43
CA SER A 590 -5.29 26.72 40.74
C SER A 590 -4.46 27.35 41.86
N GLY A 591 -3.45 28.16 41.49
CA GLY A 591 -2.48 28.74 42.42
C GLY A 591 -1.43 27.74 42.94
N LEU A 592 -1.39 26.53 42.39
CA LEU A 592 -0.46 25.46 42.79
C LEU A 592 0.85 25.47 41.98
N ASP A 593 0.80 25.84 40.69
CA ASP A 593 1.93 25.87 39.76
C ASP A 593 1.62 26.87 38.63
N ASP A 594 2.63 27.37 37.93
CA ASP A 594 2.46 28.28 36.77
C ASP A 594 2.51 27.54 35.41
N CYS A 595 2.57 26.21 35.45
CA CYS A 595 2.66 25.29 34.33
C CYS A 595 3.90 25.46 33.45
N THR A 596 4.93 26.19 33.93
CA THR A 596 6.20 26.37 33.23
C THR A 596 7.16 25.20 33.44
N GLY A 597 7.07 24.53 34.60
CA GLY A 597 7.87 23.36 34.96
C GLY A 597 7.13 22.04 34.74
N SER A 598 7.54 21.01 35.46
CA SER A 598 6.87 19.69 35.45
C SER A 598 6.20 19.32 36.76
N ALA A 599 6.33 20.16 37.80
CA ALA A 599 5.75 19.88 39.12
C ALA A 599 4.22 19.99 39.12
N GLY A 600 3.66 20.94 38.35
CA GLY A 600 2.20 21.13 38.21
C GLY A 600 1.48 20.13 37.29
N TYR A 601 2.21 19.27 36.58
CA TYR A 601 1.61 18.37 35.59
C TYR A 601 1.23 17.03 36.21
N ARG A 602 -0.03 16.62 35.99
CA ARG A 602 -0.51 15.28 36.31
C ARG A 602 -0.81 14.49 35.04
N THR A 603 -0.39 13.23 34.98
CA THR A 603 -0.78 12.34 33.88
C THR A 603 -2.27 12.05 33.93
N ILE A 604 -2.97 12.36 32.84
CA ILE A 604 -4.42 12.12 32.66
C ILE A 604 -4.70 11.00 31.65
N LEU A 605 -3.70 10.64 30.84
CA LEU A 605 -3.70 9.45 30.00
C LEU A 605 -2.27 8.91 29.91
N ARG A 606 -2.14 7.59 30.00
CA ARG A 606 -0.99 6.84 29.52
C ARG A 606 -1.49 5.94 28.41
N SER A 607 -1.02 6.14 27.19
CA SER A 607 -1.44 5.32 26.05
C SER A 607 -0.97 3.88 26.23
N ALA A 608 -1.60 2.96 25.49
CA ALA A 608 -1.02 1.64 25.26
C ALA A 608 0.36 1.76 24.59
N ASP A 609 1.20 0.72 24.73
CA ASP A 609 2.56 0.70 24.16
C ASP A 609 2.55 0.61 22.62
N ASP A 610 1.41 0.27 22.04
CA ASP A 610 1.10 0.15 20.63
C ASP A 610 -0.07 1.06 20.21
N ALA A 611 -0.19 2.24 20.84
CA ALA A 611 -1.25 3.20 20.51
C ALA A 611 -1.33 3.53 19.01
N PHE A 612 -0.19 3.47 18.31
CA PHE A 612 -0.10 3.32 16.86
C PHE A 612 0.55 1.96 16.53
N PRO A 613 -0.22 0.96 16.08
CA PRO A 613 0.17 -0.45 16.12
C PRO A 613 0.97 -0.89 14.89
N GLY A 614 2.06 -0.19 14.56
CA GLY A 614 2.97 -0.63 13.50
C GLY A 614 3.63 -1.97 13.87
N ILE A 615 3.64 -2.90 12.91
CA ILE A 615 4.20 -4.25 13.04
C ILE A 615 5.16 -4.55 11.87
N ARG A 616 5.83 -5.71 11.90
CA ARG A 616 6.56 -6.20 10.72
C ARG A 616 5.64 -6.29 9.48
N PRO A 617 6.16 -6.01 8.27
CA PRO A 617 7.55 -5.69 7.98
C PRO A 617 7.93 -4.22 8.25
N ARG A 618 6.94 -3.33 8.42
CA ARG A 618 7.11 -1.90 8.73
C ARG A 618 5.76 -1.28 9.12
N PRO A 619 5.73 -0.15 9.84
CA PRO A 619 4.50 0.63 10.04
C PRO A 619 3.91 1.11 8.71
N VAL A 620 2.62 0.88 8.50
CA VAL A 620 1.89 1.30 7.30
C VAL A 620 1.01 2.52 7.57
N ALA A 621 0.56 3.23 6.52
CA ALA A 621 -0.26 4.44 6.68
C ALA A 621 -1.49 4.26 7.61
N PRO A 622 -2.30 3.18 7.51
CA PRO A 622 -3.45 3.00 8.41
C PRO A 622 -3.07 2.87 9.89
N ASP A 623 -1.85 2.45 10.20
CA ASP A 623 -1.41 2.32 11.59
C ASP A 623 -1.22 3.69 12.25
N LEU A 624 -0.98 4.74 11.45
CA LEU A 624 -0.48 6.04 11.89
C LEU A 624 -1.52 7.18 11.87
N THR A 625 -2.73 6.93 11.33
CA THR A 625 -3.78 7.95 11.24
C THR A 625 -4.33 8.39 12.60
N LEU A 626 -5.05 9.51 12.63
CA LEU A 626 -5.69 10.11 13.79
C LEU A 626 -6.51 9.08 14.59
N ARG A 627 -6.31 9.06 15.91
CA ARG A 627 -7.00 8.15 16.84
C ARG A 627 -7.51 8.92 18.05
N ALA A 628 -8.67 8.52 18.56
CA ALA A 628 -9.25 9.07 19.77
C ALA A 628 -8.84 8.29 21.02
N PHE A 629 -8.58 9.02 22.10
CA PHE A 629 -8.18 8.47 23.38
C PHE A 629 -8.99 9.14 24.51
N GLU A 630 -9.71 8.33 25.28
CA GLU A 630 -10.36 8.78 26.50
C GLU A 630 -9.29 9.13 27.55
N VAL A 631 -9.49 10.25 28.26
CA VAL A 631 -8.61 10.67 29.35
C VAL A 631 -9.37 10.71 30.67
N ILE A 632 -8.65 10.81 31.78
CA ILE A 632 -9.26 11.15 33.07
C ILE A 632 -9.74 12.62 33.00
N PRO A 633 -11.06 12.90 33.10
CA PRO A 633 -11.59 14.26 33.02
C PRO A 633 -10.87 15.22 33.95
N THR A 634 -10.41 16.35 33.42
CA THR A 634 -9.47 17.23 34.10
C THR A 634 -9.63 18.69 33.67
N GLU A 635 -9.97 19.57 34.60
CA GLU A 635 -9.80 21.01 34.41
C GLU A 635 -8.32 21.36 34.17
N ALA A 636 -8.04 22.02 33.05
CA ALA A 636 -6.68 22.36 32.65
C ALA A 636 -6.62 23.67 31.85
N THR A 637 -5.55 24.43 32.05
CA THR A 637 -5.15 25.53 31.14
C THR A 637 -4.08 25.07 30.17
N HIS A 638 -3.35 24.00 30.50
CA HIS A 638 -2.27 23.45 29.71
C HIS A 638 -2.41 21.93 29.59
N VAL A 639 -2.17 21.43 28.39
CA VAL A 639 -2.03 20.00 28.09
C VAL A 639 -0.64 19.76 27.52
N ARG A 640 -0.03 18.65 27.90
CA ARG A 640 1.31 18.25 27.46
C ARG A 640 1.28 16.83 26.90
N LEU A 641 1.70 16.69 25.65
CA LEU A 641 2.04 15.40 25.06
C LEU A 641 3.49 15.09 25.43
N ARG A 642 3.72 13.97 26.10
CA ARG A 642 5.04 13.44 26.39
C ARG A 642 5.23 12.11 25.67
N VAL A 643 6.23 12.07 24.80
CA VAL A 643 6.61 10.89 24.05
C VAL A 643 7.14 9.83 24.99
N ARG A 644 6.71 8.58 24.78
CA ARG A 644 7.31 7.40 25.40
C ARG A 644 8.15 6.66 24.35
N ASP A 645 7.54 6.34 23.21
CA ASP A 645 8.18 5.60 22.14
C ASP A 645 7.82 6.12 20.74
N ASN A 646 8.74 5.90 19.80
CA ASN A 646 8.43 5.90 18.37
C ASN A 646 8.31 4.46 17.85
N GLN A 647 7.99 4.31 16.58
CA GLN A 647 7.84 2.98 15.97
C GLN A 647 9.12 2.13 16.01
N CYS A 648 10.29 2.74 16.18
CA CYS A 648 11.56 2.04 16.34
C CYS A 648 11.86 1.61 17.79
N THR A 649 11.66 2.48 18.78
CA THR A 649 12.06 2.21 20.18
C THR A 649 11.08 1.33 20.94
N GLY A 650 9.79 1.37 20.58
CA GLY A 650 8.73 0.61 21.25
C GLY A 650 8.15 -0.53 20.42
N GLY A 651 8.66 -0.78 19.22
CA GLY A 651 8.16 -1.85 18.36
C GLY A 651 8.65 -3.22 18.82
N PRO A 652 7.78 -4.24 18.90
CA PRO A 652 8.13 -5.55 19.47
C PRO A 652 9.18 -6.31 18.63
N ASP A 653 9.24 -6.03 17.34
CA ASP A 653 10.12 -6.70 16.38
C ASP A 653 11.46 -5.97 16.15
N TYR A 654 11.65 -4.80 16.78
CA TYR A 654 12.83 -3.93 16.58
C TYR A 654 13.62 -3.85 17.89
N THR A 655 14.43 -4.88 18.17
CA THR A 655 14.91 -5.16 19.54
C THR A 655 16.20 -4.43 19.91
N GLY A 656 16.78 -3.64 19.00
CA GLY A 656 18.03 -2.92 19.26
C GLY A 656 19.25 -3.84 19.46
N GLU A 657 19.12 -5.15 19.16
CA GLU A 657 20.21 -6.11 19.24
C GLU A 657 21.26 -5.86 18.14
N ALA A 658 22.52 -6.18 18.43
CA ALA A 658 23.56 -6.22 17.42
C ALA A 658 23.30 -7.40 16.49
N ASN A 659 22.64 -7.12 15.36
CA ASN A 659 22.42 -8.03 14.24
C ASN A 659 21.35 -9.11 14.49
N PRO A 660 20.06 -8.86 14.17
CA PRO A 660 19.01 -9.89 14.25
C PRO A 660 19.19 -11.03 13.22
N VAL A 661 20.18 -10.92 12.33
CA VAL A 661 20.50 -11.89 11.28
C VAL A 661 21.98 -12.29 11.31
N ASN A 662 22.36 -13.35 10.59
CA ASN A 662 23.76 -13.77 10.44
C ASN A 662 24.42 -13.17 9.18
N ASP A 663 23.86 -12.11 8.60
CA ASP A 663 24.44 -11.45 7.41
C ASP A 663 25.44 -10.35 7.82
N PRO A 664 26.77 -10.53 7.62
CA PRO A 664 27.76 -9.51 7.91
C PRO A 664 27.60 -8.25 7.05
N VAL A 665 26.97 -8.35 5.86
CA VAL A 665 26.69 -7.19 4.99
C VAL A 665 25.67 -6.23 5.63
N PHE A 666 24.83 -6.74 6.55
CA PHE A 666 23.71 -6.00 7.15
C PHE A 666 23.75 -5.99 8.69
N SER A 667 24.96 -6.07 9.25
CA SER A 667 25.22 -6.29 10.69
C SER A 667 24.92 -5.09 11.62
N ASN A 668 24.14 -4.11 11.16
CA ASN A 668 23.87 -2.91 11.94
C ASN A 668 22.80 -3.15 13.02
N PRO A 669 22.97 -2.61 14.23
CA PRO A 669 21.95 -2.68 15.27
C PRO A 669 20.71 -1.91 14.87
N ASP A 670 19.54 -2.50 15.15
CA ASP A 670 18.23 -1.93 14.85
C ASP A 670 18.15 -0.49 15.36
N CYS A 671 17.58 0.40 14.54
CA CYS A 671 17.23 1.78 14.91
C CYS A 671 18.39 2.73 15.26
N ALA A 672 19.64 2.25 15.31
CA ALA A 672 20.81 3.01 15.78
C ALA A 672 21.84 3.35 14.69
N SER A 673 21.70 2.80 13.47
CA SER A 673 22.69 3.00 12.42
C SER A 673 22.73 4.43 11.89
N GLU A 674 23.91 5.04 11.93
CA GLU A 674 24.26 6.28 11.22
C GLU A 674 24.90 6.00 9.85
N GLU A 675 25.09 4.72 9.49
CA GLU A 675 25.80 4.34 8.28
C GLU A 675 24.96 4.60 7.02
N LEU A 676 25.44 5.56 6.24
CA LEU A 676 25.08 5.77 4.86
C LEU A 676 25.48 4.53 4.06
N THR A 677 24.52 3.71 3.66
CA THR A 677 24.76 2.79 2.55
C THR A 677 24.73 3.58 1.25
N PRO A 678 25.52 3.20 0.22
CA PRO A 678 25.65 3.99 -1.01
C PRO A 678 24.33 4.30 -1.73
N ASP A 679 23.27 3.49 -1.52
CA ASP A 679 21.99 3.60 -2.25
C ASP A 679 20.73 3.68 -1.36
N ARG A 680 20.82 3.55 -0.03
CA ARG A 680 19.71 3.85 0.90
C ARG A 680 20.19 4.79 1.98
N ALA A 681 19.84 6.06 1.81
CA ALA A 681 20.09 7.11 2.78
C ALA A 681 19.10 6.97 3.95
N VAL A 682 19.42 6.15 4.95
CA VAL A 682 18.85 6.35 6.29
C VAL A 682 19.56 7.55 6.88
N LEU A 683 19.12 8.75 6.46
CA LEU A 683 19.62 10.00 7.03
C LEU A 683 19.09 10.07 8.46
N ASN A 684 20.00 9.80 9.40
CA ASN A 684 19.83 9.86 10.86
C ASN A 684 19.05 8.68 11.48
N PRO A 685 19.54 8.11 12.60
CA PRO A 685 18.98 6.92 13.21
C PRO A 685 17.55 7.18 13.70
N PRO A 686 16.55 6.36 13.30
CA PRO A 686 15.16 6.58 13.68
C PRO A 686 14.93 6.59 15.18
N ARG A 687 15.73 5.88 16.00
CA ARG A 687 15.60 5.89 17.48
C ARG A 687 15.70 7.27 18.11
N GLN A 688 16.25 8.25 17.39
CA GLN A 688 16.48 9.61 17.86
C GLN A 688 15.49 10.64 17.31
N GLN A 689 14.49 10.21 16.54
CA GLN A 689 13.55 11.11 15.88
C GLN A 689 12.13 10.72 16.23
N VAL A 690 11.30 11.70 16.55
CA VAL A 690 9.86 11.48 16.73
C VAL A 690 9.09 12.57 16.00
N ARG A 691 8.01 12.16 15.34
CA ARG A 691 7.09 13.01 14.60
C ARG A 691 5.66 12.66 14.99
N ALA A 692 4.83 13.69 15.09
CA ALA A 692 3.39 13.58 15.24
C ALA A 692 2.73 14.69 14.41
N ALA A 693 1.58 14.37 13.83
CA ALA A 693 0.88 15.28 12.95
C ALA A 693 -0.11 16.17 13.71
N GLU A 694 -0.75 15.66 14.76
CA GLU A 694 -1.85 16.39 15.39
C GLU A 694 -2.07 15.98 16.85
N LEU A 695 -2.49 16.93 17.68
CA LEU A 695 -3.00 16.79 19.04
C LEU A 695 -4.25 17.67 19.19
N GLN A 696 -5.41 17.03 19.13
CA GLN A 696 -6.70 17.67 19.36
C GLN A 696 -7.14 17.43 20.80
N VAL A 697 -7.73 18.45 21.42
CA VAL A 697 -8.21 18.40 22.80
C VAL A 697 -9.66 18.86 22.84
N PHE A 698 -10.52 18.07 23.47
CA PHE A 698 -11.95 18.36 23.51
C PHE A 698 -12.44 18.57 24.93
N SER A 699 -13.29 19.60 25.09
CA SER A 699 -14.02 19.93 26.32
C SER A 699 -15.31 19.13 26.51
N GLN A 700 -15.75 18.44 25.46
CA GLN A 700 -17.03 17.75 25.39
C GLN A 700 -16.85 16.32 24.86
N PRO A 701 -17.60 15.32 25.39
CA PRO A 701 -17.57 13.97 24.86
C PRO A 701 -17.99 13.92 23.38
N ALA A 702 -17.54 12.89 22.65
CA ALA A 702 -17.95 12.71 21.26
C ALA A 702 -19.49 12.56 21.17
N PRO A 703 -20.15 13.18 20.17
CA PRO A 703 -21.58 12.98 19.92
C PRO A 703 -21.92 11.50 19.73
N GLU A 704 -23.13 11.06 20.14
CA GLU A 704 -23.56 9.66 19.98
C GLU A 704 -23.65 9.23 18.50
N VAL A 705 -23.79 10.18 17.57
CA VAL A 705 -23.71 9.96 16.13
C VAL A 705 -22.23 9.89 15.75
N GLY A 706 -21.69 8.70 15.47
CA GLY A 706 -20.30 8.53 15.00
C GLY A 706 -19.37 7.73 15.91
N ARG A 707 -19.87 6.99 16.91
CA ARG A 707 -19.08 5.92 17.55
C ARG A 707 -18.98 4.72 16.62
N THR A 708 -17.98 4.72 15.74
CA THR A 708 -17.47 3.52 15.07
C THR A 708 -15.99 3.37 15.39
#